data_AF-A0A2A5CHY4-F1
#
_entry.id   AF-A0A2A5CHY4-F1
#
_cell.length_a   1.000
_cell.length_b   1.000
_cell.length_c   1.000
_cell.angle_alpha   90.00
_cell.angle_beta   90.00
_cell.angle_gamma   90.00
#
_symmetry.space_group_name_H-M   'P 1'
#
loop_
_entity.id
_entity.type
_entity.pdbx_description
1 polymer ?
#
loop_
_entity_poly.entity_id
_entity_poly.type
_entity_poly.pdbx_seq_one_letter_code
_entity_poly.pdbx_strand_id
1 'polypeptide(L)'
;MSQDEPSNHEHPKSEQADEIITPIDFTPHDSSADKFSFRPSPVKAAISFVLVCFALTAWFVLSAKSVFIDAQPLGSIVEMQSPTAIKIGPRYLVLAGEYDIFVSADGFYDLDTTITVGDAQAQTFQIQLLLLPGFLNVNSNIEAASVFIDGEEIGLTPLSQIELAAGEHDVQVRKDRYEPVQQLIEIEGRQQEQSLSVELLPAWANVSFSTSPAGAAVTVNGEEIGLTPLNAELLEGEHEVLIKLNAHKAWTENLSITARVDQSLPLIELEQADGLVLLQSTPSNAGVTLDGAYQGQTPLELTIAPGQSHELTFFLNGYEELRRNIQTQADEELALDVSLNPILSSVAILANPPDAELFINGEFRGSANQTVELLAASQIIEIRAEGFVPFTQAFISRPGLEQQLNVSLVTLEQERINNIQPMITSSNGQDLKLLYPGDFVMGASRRESGRQANESLRSISLTRAYYLSLTEVSNAQFKRFDPEHSSGVIDRISLSNNNQPVVEITWEQAALYCNWLSQQEGLPLFYNVQNGRVVDSNPNSSGYRLPTEAEWAWSARVESEDPTSLLKFPWGAALPPPPNHGNYADLSSASILGRVLINYNDSFVASAPVASFPPNANGFYDLGGNVAEWVHDYYGTAIQLGSNIEVNPYGPESGTYHVVRGSSWAHGSVTELRLSYRDYSNESRDDVGFRIARTLEP
;
A
#
# COMPACT_ATOMS: atom_id res chain seq x y z
N MET A 1 23.55 39.36 -42.87
CA MET A 1 24.37 38.19 -43.23
C MET A 1 23.42 37.14 -43.75
N SER A 2 23.45 36.81 -45.05
CA SER A 2 22.50 35.92 -45.77
C SER A 2 21.01 36.32 -45.66
N GLN A 3 20.46 37.08 -46.62
CA GLN A 3 19.84 36.61 -47.88
C GLN A 3 18.54 35.78 -47.68
N ASP A 4 17.44 36.00 -48.39
CA ASP A 4 16.98 37.15 -49.21
C ASP A 4 15.43 37.04 -49.35
N GLU A 5 14.76 38.19 -49.54
CA GLU A 5 13.32 38.36 -49.84
C GLU A 5 13.07 38.34 -51.39
N PRO A 6 11.89 38.66 -51.99
CA PRO A 6 10.48 38.70 -51.53
C PRO A 6 9.45 38.15 -52.59
N SER A 7 8.15 38.45 -52.36
CA SER A 7 7.15 38.94 -53.36
C SER A 7 6.06 38.00 -53.92
N ASN A 8 5.02 38.51 -54.60
CA ASN A 8 3.85 39.23 -54.05
C ASN A 8 2.64 39.13 -55.01
N HIS A 9 1.41 39.20 -54.46
CA HIS A 9 0.12 39.62 -55.05
C HIS A 9 -0.53 39.04 -56.34
N GLU A 10 -1.86 38.85 -56.20
CA GLU A 10 -2.98 39.23 -57.11
C GLU A 10 -3.61 38.27 -58.15
N HIS A 11 -4.95 38.37 -58.19
CA HIS A 11 -5.96 37.71 -59.02
C HIS A 11 -7.21 38.62 -59.02
N PRO A 12 -8.16 38.55 -60.00
CA PRO A 12 -8.10 38.05 -61.38
C PRO A 12 -8.66 39.09 -62.40
N LYS A 13 -8.87 38.74 -63.69
CA LYS A 13 -9.51 39.62 -64.70
C LYS A 13 -10.17 38.88 -65.89
N SER A 14 -10.95 39.62 -66.70
CA SER A 14 -11.77 39.26 -67.89
C SER A 14 -13.05 38.46 -67.59
N GLU A 15 -14.30 38.90 -67.84
CA GLU A 15 -14.91 40.05 -68.56
C GLU A 15 -15.15 39.90 -70.09
N GLN A 16 -16.33 40.37 -70.52
CA GLN A 16 -16.90 40.60 -71.88
C GLN A 16 -17.46 39.40 -72.68
N ALA A 17 -18.46 39.51 -73.58
CA ALA A 17 -19.63 40.41 -73.85
C ALA A 17 -20.03 40.29 -75.36
N ASP A 18 -21.17 40.91 -75.74
CA ASP A 18 -21.54 41.44 -77.08
C ASP A 18 -21.80 40.45 -78.26
N GLU A 19 -22.60 40.72 -79.32
CA GLU A 19 -23.68 41.69 -79.67
C GLU A 19 -24.62 40.97 -80.71
N ILE A 20 -25.97 41.08 -80.74
CA ILE A 20 -26.90 42.17 -81.14
C ILE A 20 -27.21 42.32 -82.67
N ILE A 21 -28.51 42.12 -83.02
CA ILE A 21 -29.40 42.90 -83.95
C ILE A 21 -29.35 42.81 -85.52
N THR A 22 -30.45 42.23 -86.07
CA THR A 22 -31.21 42.54 -87.34
C THR A 22 -30.54 42.41 -88.73
N PRO A 23 -31.30 42.07 -89.81
CA PRO A 23 -32.01 43.10 -90.62
C PRO A 23 -33.36 42.73 -91.32
N ILE A 24 -34.26 43.74 -91.43
CA ILE A 24 -34.89 44.34 -92.64
C ILE A 24 -35.93 43.56 -93.51
N ASP A 25 -36.96 44.32 -93.92
CA ASP A 25 -38.11 44.01 -94.79
C ASP A 25 -37.81 44.24 -96.31
N PHE A 26 -38.46 43.49 -97.23
CA PHE A 26 -38.35 43.76 -98.68
C PHE A 26 -39.54 43.23 -99.51
N THR A 27 -40.02 44.00 -100.51
CA THR A 27 -41.09 43.60 -101.44
C THR A 27 -40.81 44.00 -102.90
N PRO A 28 -40.90 43.05 -103.86
CA PRO A 28 -41.15 43.32 -105.28
C PRO A 28 -42.34 42.47 -105.80
N HIS A 29 -43.40 43.02 -106.40
CA HIS A 29 -43.56 43.69 -107.71
C HIS A 29 -43.79 42.74 -108.91
N ASP A 30 -44.87 42.99 -109.64
CA ASP A 30 -45.41 42.18 -110.73
C ASP A 30 -44.50 42.06 -111.97
N SER A 31 -44.53 40.89 -112.61
CA SER A 31 -44.33 40.80 -114.07
C SER A 31 -45.17 39.67 -114.69
N SER A 32 -46.31 40.08 -115.26
CA SER A 32 -47.15 39.39 -116.25
C SER A 32 -46.55 38.18 -116.99
N ALA A 33 -47.26 37.05 -116.90
CA ALA A 33 -47.36 36.06 -117.98
C ALA A 33 -48.83 35.60 -118.10
N ASP A 34 -49.30 35.40 -119.32
CA ASP A 34 -50.73 35.21 -119.61
C ASP A 34 -51.31 33.88 -119.11
N LYS A 35 -52.62 33.92 -118.82
CA LYS A 35 -53.35 32.82 -118.19
C LYS A 35 -53.54 31.63 -119.14
N PHE A 36 -52.91 30.49 -118.84
CA PHE A 36 -53.34 29.19 -119.38
C PHE A 36 -53.94 28.30 -118.29
N SER A 37 -55.19 27.88 -118.49
CA SER A 37 -55.98 27.17 -117.48
C SER A 37 -55.89 25.66 -117.63
N PHE A 38 -55.42 24.96 -116.59
CA PHE A 38 -55.75 23.55 -116.42
C PHE A 38 -57.07 23.44 -115.65
N ARG A 39 -58.18 23.18 -116.34
CA ARG A 39 -59.48 22.87 -115.70
C ARG A 39 -59.59 21.35 -115.54
N PRO A 40 -59.32 20.77 -114.35
CA PRO A 40 -59.55 19.35 -114.12
C PRO A 40 -61.06 19.05 -114.18
N SER A 41 -61.46 18.06 -114.97
CA SER A 41 -62.85 17.57 -114.96
C SER A 41 -63.20 17.02 -113.57
N PRO A 42 -64.44 17.22 -113.05
CA PRO A 42 -64.81 16.79 -111.70
C PRO A 42 -64.60 15.29 -111.43
N VAL A 43 -64.69 14.44 -112.47
CA VAL A 43 -64.35 13.01 -112.40
C VAL A 43 -62.89 12.78 -111.97
N LYS A 44 -61.94 13.59 -112.44
CA LYS A 44 -60.52 13.50 -112.05
C LYS A 44 -60.29 13.99 -110.61
N ALA A 45 -61.04 14.98 -110.14
CA ALA A 45 -60.97 15.45 -108.77
C ALA A 45 -61.54 14.40 -107.78
N ALA A 46 -62.67 13.78 -108.11
CA ALA A 46 -63.23 12.68 -107.33
C ALA A 46 -62.31 11.45 -107.31
N ILE A 47 -61.72 11.08 -108.46
CA ILE A 47 -60.73 9.99 -108.55
C ILE A 47 -59.48 10.34 -107.74
N SER A 48 -58.97 11.57 -107.79
CA SER A 48 -57.85 12.01 -106.93
C SER A 48 -58.21 12.01 -105.45
N PHE A 49 -59.42 12.40 -105.05
CA PHE A 49 -59.84 12.34 -103.65
C PHE A 49 -59.95 10.89 -103.15
N VAL A 50 -60.56 10.00 -103.94
CA VAL A 50 -60.60 8.56 -103.63
C VAL A 50 -59.20 7.95 -103.60
N LEU A 51 -58.30 8.33 -104.51
CA LEU A 51 -56.89 7.92 -104.48
C LEU A 51 -56.13 8.47 -103.28
N VAL A 52 -56.40 9.71 -102.84
CA VAL A 52 -55.79 10.29 -101.64
C VAL A 52 -56.32 9.63 -100.38
N CYS A 53 -57.64 9.40 -100.27
CA CYS A 53 -58.22 8.64 -99.16
C CYS A 53 -57.71 7.20 -99.14
N PHE A 54 -57.60 6.53 -100.29
CA PHE A 54 -57.03 5.19 -100.40
C PHE A 54 -55.52 5.17 -100.11
N ALA A 55 -54.77 6.20 -100.49
CA ALA A 55 -53.36 6.34 -100.16
C ALA A 55 -53.16 6.66 -98.67
N LEU A 56 -54.05 7.43 -98.03
CA LEU A 56 -54.02 7.73 -96.61
C LEU A 56 -54.42 6.51 -95.77
N THR A 57 -55.44 5.74 -96.18
CA THR A 57 -55.81 4.49 -95.49
C THR A 57 -54.76 3.41 -95.72
N ALA A 58 -54.20 3.27 -96.93
CA ALA A 58 -53.08 2.39 -97.18
C ALA A 58 -51.83 2.81 -96.39
N TRP A 59 -51.50 4.10 -96.33
CA TRP A 59 -50.41 4.62 -95.52
C TRP A 59 -50.62 4.36 -94.03
N PHE A 60 -51.82 4.61 -93.50
CA PHE A 60 -52.16 4.28 -92.11
C PHE A 60 -52.02 2.78 -91.85
N VAL A 61 -52.63 1.91 -92.66
CA VAL A 61 -52.57 0.45 -92.47
C VAL A 61 -51.15 -0.11 -92.63
N LEU A 62 -50.30 0.51 -93.47
CA LEU A 62 -48.89 0.12 -93.64
C LEU A 62 -47.95 0.70 -92.56
N SER A 63 -48.35 1.78 -91.89
CA SER A 63 -47.52 2.48 -90.88
C SER A 63 -47.96 2.23 -89.43
N ALA A 64 -49.22 1.81 -89.23
CA ALA A 64 -49.78 1.52 -87.93
C ALA A 64 -49.12 0.29 -87.29
N LYS A 65 -48.94 0.39 -85.98
CA LYS A 65 -48.41 -0.63 -85.10
C LYS A 65 -49.59 -1.35 -84.46
N SER A 66 -49.48 -2.67 -84.35
CA SER A 66 -50.49 -3.50 -83.68
C SER A 66 -50.18 -3.60 -82.19
N VAL A 67 -50.97 -2.97 -81.35
CA VAL A 67 -50.79 -2.90 -79.89
C VAL A 67 -51.78 -3.84 -79.21
N PHE A 68 -51.29 -4.70 -78.32
CA PHE A 68 -52.12 -5.47 -77.39
C PHE A 68 -51.88 -4.97 -75.97
N ILE A 69 -52.94 -4.90 -75.19
CA ILE A 69 -52.87 -4.57 -73.78
C ILE A 69 -53.37 -5.81 -73.04
N ASP A 70 -52.45 -6.46 -72.36
CA ASP A 70 -52.67 -7.66 -71.57
C ASP A 70 -52.93 -7.22 -70.14
N ALA A 71 -54.21 -7.05 -69.81
CA ALA A 71 -54.66 -6.59 -68.51
C ALA A 71 -54.99 -7.79 -67.61
N GLN A 72 -54.47 -7.75 -66.39
CA GLN A 72 -54.73 -8.70 -65.32
C GLN A 72 -55.57 -8.01 -64.22
N PRO A 73 -56.70 -8.60 -63.79
CA PRO A 73 -57.18 -9.96 -64.05
C PRO A 73 -57.72 -10.18 -65.48
N LEU A 74 -57.68 -11.44 -65.93
CA LEU A 74 -58.27 -11.83 -67.21
C LEU A 74 -59.76 -11.47 -67.27
N GLY A 75 -60.11 -10.51 -68.14
CA GLY A 75 -61.47 -10.00 -68.28
C GLY A 75 -61.62 -8.50 -68.03
N SER A 76 -60.56 -7.80 -67.59
CA SER A 76 -60.54 -6.34 -67.48
C SER A 76 -61.04 -5.63 -68.75
N ILE A 77 -61.80 -4.57 -68.56
CA ILE A 77 -62.19 -3.66 -69.64
C ILE A 77 -60.97 -2.77 -69.95
N VAL A 78 -60.61 -2.68 -71.23
CA VAL A 78 -59.48 -1.85 -71.69
C VAL A 78 -59.93 -0.94 -72.83
N GLU A 79 -59.85 0.37 -72.59
CA GLU A 79 -60.20 1.42 -73.55
C GLU A 79 -58.98 2.31 -73.83
N MET A 80 -58.77 2.66 -75.10
CA MET A 80 -57.69 3.56 -75.52
C MET A 80 -58.29 4.88 -75.99
N GLN A 81 -57.90 5.97 -75.34
CA GLN A 81 -58.49 7.30 -75.51
C GLN A 81 -57.84 8.04 -76.69
N SER A 82 -58.07 7.56 -77.93
CA SER A 82 -57.59 8.26 -79.13
C SER A 82 -58.53 8.13 -80.33
N PRO A 83 -58.90 9.23 -81.02
CA PRO A 83 -59.76 9.20 -82.20
C PRO A 83 -59.08 8.58 -83.44
N THR A 84 -57.77 8.32 -83.40
CA THR A 84 -57.03 7.64 -84.46
C THR A 84 -56.79 6.15 -84.19
N ALA A 85 -57.14 5.66 -82.99
CA ALA A 85 -56.97 4.26 -82.62
C ALA A 85 -58.11 3.39 -83.16
N ILE A 86 -57.77 2.37 -83.96
CA ILE A 86 -58.75 1.44 -84.53
C ILE A 86 -58.63 0.09 -83.83
N LYS A 87 -59.61 -0.27 -82.99
CA LYS A 87 -59.67 -1.58 -82.30
C LYS A 87 -60.09 -2.68 -83.29
N ILE A 88 -59.24 -3.69 -83.48
CA ILE A 88 -59.49 -4.86 -84.34
C ILE A 88 -59.27 -6.13 -83.51
N GLY A 89 -60.38 -6.74 -83.08
CA GLY A 89 -60.33 -7.85 -82.13
C GLY A 89 -59.70 -7.41 -80.80
N PRO A 90 -58.72 -8.15 -80.25
CA PRO A 90 -58.06 -7.79 -79.01
C PRO A 90 -57.00 -6.68 -79.17
N ARG A 91 -56.62 -6.29 -80.40
CA ARG A 91 -55.50 -5.37 -80.65
C ARG A 91 -55.98 -4.02 -81.17
N TYR A 92 -55.29 -2.95 -80.80
CA TYR A 92 -55.45 -1.62 -81.40
C TYR A 92 -54.45 -1.44 -82.55
N LEU A 93 -54.89 -0.84 -83.66
CA LEU A 93 -54.03 -0.27 -84.69
C LEU A 93 -53.90 1.22 -84.46
N VAL A 94 -52.66 1.67 -84.23
CA VAL A 94 -52.29 3.05 -83.89
C VAL A 94 -50.98 3.44 -84.57
N LEU A 95 -50.71 4.73 -84.76
CA LEU A 95 -49.38 5.18 -85.17
C LEU A 95 -48.42 5.19 -83.97
N ALA A 96 -47.11 5.30 -84.21
CA ALA A 96 -46.16 5.52 -83.13
C ALA A 96 -46.44 6.86 -82.42
N GLY A 97 -46.40 6.89 -81.09
CA GLY A 97 -46.84 8.01 -80.26
C GLY A 97 -47.29 7.57 -78.87
N GLU A 98 -47.77 8.52 -78.06
CA GLU A 98 -48.29 8.26 -76.72
C GLU A 98 -49.82 8.16 -76.73
N TYR A 99 -50.36 7.24 -75.93
CA TYR A 99 -51.79 6.94 -75.87
C TYR A 99 -52.22 6.70 -74.43
N ASP A 100 -53.17 7.50 -73.97
CA ASP A 100 -53.84 7.28 -72.69
C ASP A 100 -54.80 6.09 -72.81
N ILE A 101 -54.78 5.25 -71.79
CA ILE A 101 -55.57 4.02 -71.69
C ILE A 101 -56.21 3.93 -70.31
N PHE A 102 -57.46 3.51 -70.29
CA PHE A 102 -58.23 3.24 -69.08
C PHE A 102 -58.43 1.73 -68.95
N VAL A 103 -58.16 1.19 -67.76
CA VAL A 103 -58.27 -0.24 -67.45
C VAL A 103 -59.06 -0.42 -66.14
N SER A 104 -60.15 -1.18 -66.19
CA SER A 104 -61.02 -1.45 -65.02
C SER A 104 -61.39 -2.92 -64.88
N ALA A 105 -61.66 -3.37 -63.65
CA ALA A 105 -62.20 -4.70 -63.34
C ALA A 105 -62.90 -4.74 -61.98
N ASP A 106 -63.97 -5.52 -61.87
CA ASP A 106 -64.74 -5.68 -60.63
C ASP A 106 -63.85 -6.20 -59.48
N GLY A 107 -63.84 -5.47 -58.35
CA GLY A 107 -63.03 -5.79 -57.16
C GLY A 107 -61.59 -5.27 -57.20
N PHE A 108 -61.22 -4.49 -58.22
CA PHE A 108 -59.91 -3.86 -58.37
C PHE A 108 -60.04 -2.33 -58.46
N TYR A 109 -58.95 -1.61 -58.21
CA TYR A 109 -58.85 -0.18 -58.50
C TYR A 109 -58.79 0.04 -60.02
N ASP A 110 -59.57 0.99 -60.51
CA ASP A 110 -59.48 1.50 -61.89
C ASP A 110 -58.12 2.18 -62.12
N LEU A 111 -57.57 2.04 -63.33
CA LEU A 111 -56.25 2.57 -63.70
C LEU A 111 -56.32 3.37 -65.01
N ASP A 112 -56.14 4.68 -64.91
CA ASP A 112 -55.73 5.54 -66.02
C ASP A 112 -54.20 5.56 -66.13
N THR A 113 -53.65 5.28 -67.32
CA THR A 113 -52.20 5.33 -67.56
C THR A 113 -51.88 5.61 -69.03
N THR A 114 -50.66 6.05 -69.32
CA THR A 114 -50.20 6.37 -70.69
C THR A 114 -49.22 5.32 -71.18
N ILE A 115 -49.40 4.82 -72.41
CA ILE A 115 -48.45 3.91 -73.08
C ILE A 115 -47.79 4.57 -74.29
N THR A 116 -46.46 4.44 -74.39
CA THR A 116 -45.68 4.93 -75.53
C THR A 116 -45.48 3.82 -76.56
N VAL A 117 -46.10 3.97 -77.73
CA VAL A 117 -46.05 3.00 -78.83
C VAL A 117 -44.87 3.33 -79.75
N GLY A 118 -43.87 2.46 -79.76
CA GLY A 118 -42.65 2.61 -80.56
C GLY A 118 -42.78 2.12 -82.01
N ASP A 119 -41.65 1.94 -82.69
CA ASP A 119 -41.64 1.58 -84.11
C ASP A 119 -41.92 0.11 -84.45
N ALA A 120 -41.94 -0.78 -83.46
CA ALA A 120 -42.16 -2.21 -83.68
C ALA A 120 -43.58 -2.50 -84.20
N GLN A 121 -43.66 -3.31 -85.27
CA GLN A 121 -44.92 -3.64 -85.96
C GLN A 121 -45.99 -4.30 -85.06
N ALA A 122 -45.57 -5.03 -84.02
CA ALA A 122 -46.44 -5.54 -82.98
C ALA A 122 -45.81 -5.33 -81.59
N GLN A 123 -46.60 -4.84 -80.65
CA GLN A 123 -46.20 -4.52 -79.26
C GLN A 123 -47.25 -5.05 -78.28
N THR A 124 -46.82 -5.42 -77.07
CA THR A 124 -47.71 -5.85 -75.98
C THR A 124 -47.33 -5.10 -74.70
N PHE A 125 -48.31 -4.47 -74.06
CA PHE A 125 -48.15 -3.82 -72.76
C PHE A 125 -48.87 -4.67 -71.71
N GLN A 126 -48.15 -5.03 -70.64
CA GLN A 126 -48.68 -5.79 -69.52
C GLN A 126 -49.16 -4.82 -68.43
N ILE A 127 -50.37 -4.99 -67.94
CA ILE A 127 -50.99 -4.12 -66.93
C ILE A 127 -51.61 -5.00 -65.86
N GLN A 128 -51.32 -4.69 -64.60
CA GLN A 128 -51.86 -5.40 -63.45
C GLN A 128 -52.61 -4.40 -62.58
N LEU A 129 -53.91 -4.62 -62.38
CA LEU A 129 -54.71 -3.83 -61.46
C LEU A 129 -54.44 -4.26 -60.01
N LEU A 130 -54.56 -3.33 -59.08
CA LEU A 130 -54.46 -3.60 -57.64
C LEU A 130 -55.85 -3.97 -57.10
N LEU A 131 -55.91 -4.95 -56.19
CA LEU A 131 -57.16 -5.34 -55.53
C LEU A 131 -57.67 -4.19 -54.65
N LEU A 132 -58.99 -4.02 -54.60
CA LEU A 132 -59.63 -3.21 -53.54
C LEU A 132 -59.41 -3.88 -52.18
N PRO A 133 -59.37 -3.12 -51.07
CA PRO A 133 -59.27 -3.66 -49.72
C PRO A 133 -60.45 -4.58 -49.36
N GLY A 134 -60.25 -5.42 -48.36
CA GLY A 134 -61.29 -6.24 -47.72
C GLY A 134 -61.63 -5.72 -46.33
N PHE A 135 -62.62 -6.33 -45.68
CA PHE A 135 -63.05 -5.96 -44.32
C PHE A 135 -62.87 -7.13 -43.35
N LEU A 136 -62.14 -6.91 -42.26
CA LEU A 136 -61.97 -7.90 -41.20
C LEU A 136 -62.85 -7.58 -39.97
N ASN A 137 -63.47 -8.61 -39.41
CA ASN A 137 -64.13 -8.59 -38.11
C ASN A 137 -63.35 -9.47 -37.13
N VAL A 138 -62.95 -8.94 -35.96
CA VAL A 138 -62.17 -9.66 -34.94
C VAL A 138 -63.00 -9.78 -33.66
N ASN A 139 -63.26 -11.02 -33.25
CA ASN A 139 -64.02 -11.39 -32.06
C ASN A 139 -63.14 -12.19 -31.09
N SER A 140 -63.49 -12.18 -29.80
CA SER A 140 -62.86 -13.05 -28.81
C SER A 140 -63.85 -13.63 -27.81
N ASN A 141 -63.45 -14.70 -27.13
CA ASN A 141 -64.20 -15.33 -26.03
C ASN A 141 -64.43 -14.41 -24.81
N ILE A 142 -63.63 -13.34 -24.69
CA ILE A 142 -63.75 -12.28 -23.68
C ILE A 142 -63.93 -10.91 -24.36
N GLU A 143 -64.65 -10.00 -23.72
CA GLU A 143 -64.90 -8.66 -24.25
C GLU A 143 -63.74 -7.68 -24.00
N ALA A 144 -63.63 -6.69 -24.88
CA ALA A 144 -62.69 -5.59 -24.83
C ALA A 144 -61.21 -6.02 -24.73
N ALA A 145 -60.81 -7.00 -25.54
CA ALA A 145 -59.39 -7.34 -25.75
C ALA A 145 -58.79 -6.45 -26.86
N SER A 146 -57.59 -5.92 -26.65
CA SER A 146 -56.91 -5.07 -27.64
C SER A 146 -56.50 -5.87 -28.87
N VAL A 147 -56.92 -5.39 -30.03
CA VAL A 147 -56.61 -5.93 -31.35
C VAL A 147 -55.53 -5.07 -31.99
N PHE A 148 -54.41 -5.70 -32.30
CA PHE A 148 -53.31 -5.13 -33.05
C PHE A 148 -53.28 -5.75 -34.45
N ILE A 149 -53.03 -4.94 -35.47
CA ILE A 149 -52.82 -5.40 -36.85
C ILE A 149 -51.51 -4.82 -37.36
N ASP A 150 -50.63 -5.69 -37.85
CA ASP A 150 -49.25 -5.38 -38.27
C ASP A 150 -48.43 -4.59 -37.23
N GLY A 151 -48.79 -4.75 -35.95
CA GLY A 151 -48.18 -4.08 -34.80
C GLY A 151 -48.85 -2.78 -34.33
N GLU A 152 -49.84 -2.24 -35.05
CA GLU A 152 -50.60 -1.04 -34.65
C GLU A 152 -51.91 -1.42 -33.92
N GLU A 153 -52.23 -0.75 -32.80
CA GLU A 153 -53.46 -1.01 -32.04
C GLU A 153 -54.67 -0.37 -32.74
N ILE A 154 -55.59 -1.20 -33.25
CA ILE A 154 -56.74 -0.76 -34.05
C ILE A 154 -57.99 -0.54 -33.18
N GLY A 155 -58.13 -1.29 -32.08
CA GLY A 155 -59.28 -1.15 -31.19
C GLY A 155 -59.47 -2.33 -30.24
N LEU A 156 -60.70 -2.49 -29.76
CA LEU A 156 -61.09 -3.49 -28.75
C LEU A 156 -62.13 -4.46 -29.31
N THR A 157 -62.04 -5.75 -28.98
CA THR A 157 -63.04 -6.76 -29.38
C THR A 157 -64.41 -6.56 -28.70
N PRO A 158 -65.54 -6.89 -29.38
CA PRO A 158 -65.64 -7.25 -30.79
C PRO A 158 -65.42 -6.03 -31.69
N LEU A 159 -64.49 -6.15 -32.63
CA LEU A 159 -64.11 -5.11 -33.59
C LEU A 159 -64.58 -5.52 -34.98
N SER A 160 -65.15 -4.61 -35.75
CA SER A 160 -65.80 -4.94 -37.03
C SER A 160 -65.53 -3.88 -38.10
N GLN A 161 -65.64 -4.28 -39.37
CA GLN A 161 -65.43 -3.42 -40.54
C GLN A 161 -64.03 -2.78 -40.59
N ILE A 162 -63.00 -3.54 -40.21
CA ILE A 162 -61.60 -3.09 -40.33
C ILE A 162 -61.18 -3.20 -41.79
N GLU A 163 -61.03 -2.06 -42.48
CA GLU A 163 -60.57 -2.00 -43.87
C GLU A 163 -59.07 -2.32 -43.95
N LEU A 164 -58.71 -3.39 -44.66
CA LEU A 164 -57.33 -3.87 -44.83
C LEU A 164 -57.01 -4.12 -46.30
N ALA A 165 -55.75 -3.92 -46.69
CA ALA A 165 -55.29 -4.25 -48.03
C ALA A 165 -55.41 -5.76 -48.30
N ALA A 166 -55.42 -6.16 -49.58
CA ALA A 166 -55.37 -7.57 -49.92
C ALA A 166 -53.94 -8.11 -49.73
N GLY A 167 -53.78 -9.22 -49.00
CA GLY A 167 -52.48 -9.79 -48.64
C GLY A 167 -52.46 -10.39 -47.23
N GLU A 168 -51.29 -10.85 -46.79
CA GLU A 168 -51.09 -11.35 -45.42
C GLU A 168 -50.97 -10.18 -44.42
N HIS A 169 -51.75 -10.25 -43.34
CA HIS A 169 -51.73 -9.32 -42.21
C HIS A 169 -51.51 -10.10 -40.90
N ASP A 170 -50.72 -9.56 -39.98
CA ASP A 170 -50.51 -10.15 -38.65
C ASP A 170 -51.52 -9.59 -37.65
N VAL A 171 -52.40 -10.43 -37.12
CA VAL A 171 -53.42 -10.03 -36.14
C VAL A 171 -53.06 -10.58 -34.77
N GLN A 172 -52.87 -9.69 -33.80
CA GLN A 172 -52.61 -10.06 -32.42
C GLN A 172 -53.70 -9.55 -31.50
N VAL A 173 -54.24 -10.41 -30.65
CA VAL A 173 -55.25 -10.05 -29.65
C VAL A 173 -54.66 -10.23 -28.25
N ARG A 174 -54.75 -9.18 -27.42
CA ARG A 174 -54.16 -9.12 -26.08
C ARG A 174 -55.20 -8.71 -25.03
N LYS A 175 -55.09 -9.26 -23.82
CA LYS A 175 -55.84 -8.81 -22.64
C LYS A 175 -55.01 -9.03 -21.38
N ASP A 176 -55.04 -8.08 -20.45
CA ASP A 176 -54.40 -8.22 -19.14
C ASP A 176 -54.80 -9.52 -18.46
N ARG A 177 -53.81 -10.27 -17.94
CA ARG A 177 -53.96 -11.58 -17.28
C ARG A 177 -54.38 -12.74 -18.20
N TYR A 178 -54.28 -12.60 -19.53
CA TYR A 178 -54.48 -13.68 -20.51
C TYR A 178 -53.26 -13.87 -21.41
N GLU A 179 -53.07 -15.10 -21.90
CA GLU A 179 -52.08 -15.47 -22.90
C GLU A 179 -52.41 -14.74 -24.23
N PRO A 180 -51.50 -13.93 -24.80
CA PRO A 180 -51.76 -13.20 -26.04
C PRO A 180 -51.73 -14.16 -27.24
N VAL A 181 -52.71 -14.05 -28.13
CA VAL A 181 -52.78 -14.87 -29.36
C VAL A 181 -52.37 -14.02 -30.55
N GLN A 182 -51.51 -14.56 -31.40
CA GLN A 182 -51.02 -13.95 -32.64
C GLN A 182 -51.27 -14.90 -33.80
N GLN A 183 -51.85 -14.40 -34.90
CA GLN A 183 -52.22 -15.20 -36.05
C GLN A 183 -52.12 -14.37 -37.35
N LEU A 184 -51.41 -14.92 -38.33
CA LEU A 184 -51.42 -14.41 -39.71
C LEU A 184 -52.76 -14.74 -40.39
N ILE A 185 -53.33 -13.77 -41.10
CA ILE A 185 -54.54 -13.92 -41.91
C ILE A 185 -54.31 -13.35 -43.31
N GLU A 186 -54.71 -14.11 -44.34
CA GLU A 186 -54.71 -13.62 -45.73
C GLU A 186 -56.06 -12.93 -46.02
N ILE A 187 -56.00 -11.64 -46.34
CA ILE A 187 -57.16 -10.82 -46.71
C ILE A 187 -57.41 -10.95 -48.22
N GLU A 188 -58.59 -11.46 -48.60
CA GLU A 188 -58.96 -11.74 -50.00
C GLU A 188 -59.15 -10.46 -50.85
N GLY A 189 -59.40 -9.33 -50.19
CA GLY A 189 -59.68 -8.04 -50.83
C GLY A 189 -61.10 -7.94 -51.41
N ARG A 190 -61.24 -7.17 -52.49
CA ARG A 190 -62.47 -7.00 -53.29
C ARG A 190 -63.72 -6.58 -52.51
N GLN A 191 -63.56 -5.84 -51.41
CA GLN A 191 -64.63 -5.48 -50.46
C GLN A 191 -65.32 -6.70 -49.82
N GLN A 192 -64.66 -7.87 -49.77
CA GLN A 192 -65.19 -9.05 -49.10
C GLN A 192 -65.03 -8.93 -47.57
N GLU A 193 -66.00 -9.45 -46.81
CA GLU A 193 -65.94 -9.53 -45.36
C GLU A 193 -65.36 -10.87 -44.90
N GLN A 194 -64.38 -10.83 -44.00
CA GLN A 194 -63.80 -11.98 -43.31
C GLN A 194 -63.96 -11.82 -41.79
N SER A 195 -63.98 -12.94 -41.06
CA SER A 195 -64.16 -12.95 -39.60
C SER A 195 -63.17 -13.87 -38.92
N LEU A 196 -62.46 -13.33 -37.93
CA LEU A 196 -61.53 -14.04 -37.05
C LEU A 196 -62.12 -14.11 -35.64
N SER A 197 -62.06 -15.28 -35.01
CA SER A 197 -62.52 -15.50 -33.63
C SER A 197 -61.39 -16.11 -32.82
N VAL A 198 -60.98 -15.44 -31.75
CA VAL A 198 -59.82 -15.79 -30.93
C VAL A 198 -60.24 -16.25 -29.53
N GLU A 199 -59.65 -17.35 -29.05
CA GLU A 199 -59.82 -17.81 -27.66
C GLU A 199 -58.61 -17.39 -26.83
N LEU A 200 -58.80 -16.44 -25.90
CA LEU A 200 -57.79 -16.02 -24.95
C LEU A 200 -57.89 -16.87 -23.67
N LEU A 201 -56.77 -17.47 -23.26
CA LEU A 201 -56.68 -18.35 -22.09
C LEU A 201 -56.08 -17.59 -20.89
N PRO A 202 -56.55 -17.79 -19.65
CA PRO A 202 -55.99 -17.12 -18.48
C PRO A 202 -54.51 -17.47 -18.24
N ALA A 203 -53.67 -16.46 -18.04
CA ALA A 203 -52.23 -16.57 -17.75
C ALA A 203 -51.93 -16.55 -16.24
N TRP A 204 -52.77 -17.21 -15.44
CA TRP A 204 -52.68 -17.23 -13.98
C TRP A 204 -53.23 -18.54 -13.39
N ALA A 205 -52.91 -18.82 -12.12
CA ALA A 205 -53.41 -19.96 -11.35
C ALA A 205 -53.77 -19.56 -9.91
N ASN A 206 -54.60 -20.34 -9.23
CA ASN A 206 -54.87 -20.13 -7.81
C ASN A 206 -53.74 -20.70 -6.96
N VAL A 207 -53.25 -19.92 -6.01
CA VAL A 207 -52.24 -20.34 -5.03
C VAL A 207 -52.82 -20.25 -3.63
N SER A 208 -52.84 -21.38 -2.91
CA SER A 208 -53.29 -21.47 -1.52
C SER A 208 -52.12 -21.36 -0.55
N PHE A 209 -52.15 -20.32 0.28
CA PHE A 209 -51.24 -20.08 1.41
C PHE A 209 -51.94 -20.42 2.72
N SER A 210 -51.27 -21.13 3.62
CA SER A 210 -51.77 -21.45 4.96
C SER A 210 -50.63 -21.52 5.96
N THR A 211 -50.77 -20.86 7.11
CA THR A 211 -49.74 -20.84 8.16
C THR A 211 -50.29 -21.30 9.50
N SER A 212 -49.38 -21.72 10.38
CA SER A 212 -49.63 -21.91 11.80
C SER A 212 -48.63 -21.04 12.59
N PRO A 213 -49.06 -20.00 13.33
CA PRO A 213 -50.44 -19.50 13.44
C PRO A 213 -50.98 -18.89 12.13
N ALA A 214 -52.31 -18.84 12.00
CA ALA A 214 -53.00 -18.14 10.92
C ALA A 214 -53.00 -16.61 11.11
N GLY A 215 -53.24 -15.86 10.03
CA GLY A 215 -53.28 -14.39 10.03
C GLY A 215 -51.97 -13.72 9.66
N ALA A 216 -51.02 -14.45 9.08
CA ALA A 216 -49.76 -13.91 8.59
C ALA A 216 -49.98 -13.14 7.28
N ALA A 217 -49.35 -11.96 7.13
CA ALA A 217 -49.39 -11.20 5.89
C ALA A 217 -48.57 -11.91 4.81
N VAL A 218 -49.19 -12.09 3.64
CA VAL A 218 -48.56 -12.65 2.44
C VAL A 218 -48.24 -11.49 1.51
N THR A 219 -46.96 -11.36 1.18
CA THR A 219 -46.46 -10.40 0.19
C THR A 219 -45.87 -11.15 -0.99
N VAL A 220 -46.13 -10.68 -2.20
CA VAL A 220 -45.65 -11.27 -3.46
C VAL A 220 -44.95 -10.19 -4.27
N ASN A 221 -43.68 -10.42 -4.61
CA ASN A 221 -42.80 -9.44 -5.28
C ASN A 221 -42.79 -8.05 -4.60
N GLY A 222 -42.98 -8.03 -3.27
CA GLY A 222 -43.02 -6.82 -2.45
C GLY A 222 -44.40 -6.18 -2.24
N GLU A 223 -45.47 -6.66 -2.89
CA GLU A 223 -46.85 -6.16 -2.69
C GLU A 223 -47.64 -7.07 -1.74
N GLU A 224 -48.34 -6.50 -0.75
CA GLU A 224 -49.16 -7.26 0.20
C GLU A 224 -50.50 -7.65 -0.44
N ILE A 225 -50.74 -8.97 -0.57
CA ILE A 225 -51.92 -9.53 -1.25
C ILE A 225 -53.00 -10.04 -0.29
N GLY A 226 -52.72 -10.14 1.01
CA GLY A 226 -53.70 -10.51 2.02
C GLY A 226 -53.11 -11.25 3.23
N LEU A 227 -53.97 -11.84 4.06
CA LEU A 227 -53.60 -12.58 5.27
C LEU A 227 -53.95 -14.08 5.13
N THR A 228 -53.14 -14.97 5.70
CA THR A 228 -53.38 -16.41 5.68
C THR A 228 -54.56 -16.87 6.58
N PRO A 229 -55.30 -17.93 6.22
CA PRO A 229 -55.25 -18.67 4.97
C PRO A 229 -55.77 -17.82 3.79
N LEU A 230 -55.01 -17.80 2.70
CA LEU A 230 -55.26 -16.97 1.53
C LEU A 230 -55.29 -17.84 0.28
N ASN A 231 -56.31 -17.69 -0.55
CA ASN A 231 -56.29 -18.15 -1.94
C ASN A 231 -56.14 -16.91 -2.81
N ALA A 232 -55.04 -16.82 -3.58
CA ALA A 232 -54.76 -15.68 -4.44
C ALA A 232 -54.50 -16.14 -5.88
N GLU A 233 -54.90 -15.33 -6.85
CA GLU A 233 -54.67 -15.60 -8.27
C GLU A 233 -53.31 -15.00 -8.68
N LEU A 234 -52.28 -15.83 -8.82
CA LEU A 234 -50.95 -15.38 -9.25
C LEU A 234 -50.75 -15.59 -10.75
N LEU A 235 -50.15 -14.60 -11.43
CA LEU A 235 -49.75 -14.70 -12.83
C LEU A 235 -48.70 -15.82 -13.02
N GLU A 236 -48.56 -16.34 -14.23
CA GLU A 236 -47.46 -17.26 -14.55
C GLU A 236 -46.07 -16.61 -14.39
N GLY A 237 -45.06 -17.42 -14.07
CA GLY A 237 -43.67 -17.00 -13.86
C GLY A 237 -43.18 -17.18 -12.43
N GLU A 238 -41.99 -16.64 -12.14
CA GLU A 238 -41.38 -16.69 -10.81
C GLU A 238 -41.87 -15.55 -9.92
N HIS A 239 -42.22 -15.87 -8.68
CA HIS A 239 -42.72 -14.92 -7.69
C HIS A 239 -41.99 -15.11 -6.35
N GLU A 240 -41.36 -14.06 -5.84
CA GLU A 240 -40.82 -14.06 -4.47
C GLU A 240 -41.98 -13.88 -3.50
N VAL A 241 -42.22 -14.88 -2.65
CA VAL A 241 -43.26 -14.83 -1.62
C VAL A 241 -42.60 -14.66 -0.26
N LEU A 242 -42.94 -13.57 0.42
CA LEU A 242 -42.57 -13.28 1.80
C LEU A 242 -43.82 -13.35 2.67
N ILE A 243 -43.81 -14.22 3.68
CA ILE A 243 -44.89 -14.37 4.66
C ILE A 243 -44.40 -13.92 6.02
N LYS A 244 -45.11 -12.97 6.64
CA LYS A 244 -44.72 -12.36 7.91
C LYS A 244 -45.89 -12.28 8.89
N LEU A 245 -45.65 -12.74 10.12
CA LEU A 245 -46.57 -12.56 11.25
C LEU A 245 -45.83 -11.77 12.35
N ASN A 246 -46.57 -10.94 13.11
CA ASN A 246 -45.98 -10.18 14.20
C ASN A 246 -45.36 -11.11 15.27
N ALA A 247 -44.20 -10.75 15.81
CA ALA A 247 -43.40 -11.57 16.73
C ALA A 247 -43.03 -12.98 16.22
N HIS A 248 -43.00 -13.19 14.90
CA HIS A 248 -42.56 -14.43 14.27
C HIS A 248 -41.47 -14.16 13.22
N LYS A 249 -40.62 -15.15 12.99
CA LYS A 249 -39.62 -15.12 11.91
C LYS A 249 -40.34 -15.08 10.57
N ALA A 250 -39.83 -14.24 9.66
CA ALA A 250 -40.37 -14.16 8.32
C ALA A 250 -39.99 -15.42 7.52
N TRP A 251 -40.93 -15.94 6.75
CA TRP A 251 -40.73 -17.04 5.83
C TRP A 251 -40.63 -16.51 4.40
N THR A 252 -39.73 -17.05 3.58
CA THR A 252 -39.52 -16.58 2.21
C THR A 252 -39.20 -17.74 1.27
N GLU A 253 -39.88 -17.82 0.14
CA GLU A 253 -39.66 -18.81 -0.91
C GLU A 253 -39.96 -18.20 -2.30
N ASN A 254 -39.23 -18.64 -3.33
CA ASN A 254 -39.54 -18.30 -4.72
C ASN A 254 -40.45 -19.39 -5.32
N LEU A 255 -41.62 -19.00 -5.81
CA LEU A 255 -42.61 -19.91 -6.39
C LEU A 255 -42.67 -19.76 -7.91
N SER A 256 -42.54 -20.89 -8.60
CA SER A 256 -42.71 -20.99 -10.05
C SER A 256 -44.16 -21.32 -10.39
N ILE A 257 -44.92 -20.34 -10.87
CA ILE A 257 -46.35 -20.47 -11.15
C ILE A 257 -46.56 -20.82 -12.63
N THR A 258 -47.30 -21.91 -12.87
CA THR A 258 -47.75 -22.33 -14.20
C THR A 258 -49.20 -21.93 -14.40
N ALA A 259 -49.53 -21.22 -15.48
CA ALA A 259 -50.90 -20.81 -15.78
C ALA A 259 -51.88 -22.01 -15.73
N ARG A 260 -53.06 -21.77 -15.15
CA ARG A 260 -54.19 -22.72 -15.05
C ARG A 260 -53.91 -24.00 -14.24
N VAL A 261 -52.79 -24.08 -13.52
CA VAL A 261 -52.45 -25.20 -12.62
C VAL A 261 -52.46 -24.73 -11.17
N ASP A 262 -53.58 -24.94 -10.48
CA ASP A 262 -53.73 -24.53 -9.08
C ASP A 262 -52.69 -25.21 -8.16
N GLN A 263 -52.06 -24.42 -7.30
CA GLN A 263 -51.01 -24.85 -6.38
C GLN A 263 -51.45 -24.65 -4.93
N SER A 264 -51.33 -25.69 -4.11
CA SER A 264 -51.53 -25.57 -2.66
C SER A 264 -50.20 -25.79 -1.96
N LEU A 265 -49.72 -24.78 -1.23
CA LEU A 265 -48.55 -24.95 -0.38
C LEU A 265 -48.89 -25.83 0.82
N PRO A 266 -47.91 -26.57 1.37
CA PRO A 266 -48.07 -27.23 2.67
C PRO A 266 -48.29 -26.18 3.78
N LEU A 267 -48.77 -26.63 4.95
CA LEU A 267 -48.92 -25.75 6.11
C LEU A 267 -47.55 -25.20 6.54
N ILE A 268 -47.40 -23.88 6.53
CA ILE A 268 -46.17 -23.19 6.91
C ILE A 268 -46.20 -22.89 8.41
N GLU A 269 -45.43 -23.64 9.20
CA GLU A 269 -45.27 -23.37 10.62
C GLU A 269 -44.29 -22.21 10.81
N LEU A 270 -44.77 -21.09 11.37
CA LEU A 270 -43.95 -19.91 11.61
C LEU A 270 -43.30 -20.01 12.99
N GLU A 271 -41.96 -19.95 13.02
CA GLU A 271 -41.20 -19.87 14.27
C GLU A 271 -41.39 -18.50 14.94
N GLN A 272 -41.35 -18.44 16.27
CA GLN A 272 -41.35 -17.16 17.00
C GLN A 272 -40.03 -16.41 16.78
N ALA A 273 -40.09 -15.07 16.78
CA ALA A 273 -38.91 -14.22 16.67
C ALA A 273 -38.04 -14.32 17.94
N ASP A 274 -36.71 -14.33 17.76
CA ASP A 274 -35.79 -14.36 18.90
C ASP A 274 -35.79 -13.01 19.64
N GLY A 275 -35.72 -13.03 20.96
CA GLY A 275 -35.63 -11.80 21.76
C GLY A 275 -34.20 -11.26 21.78
N LEU A 276 -34.03 -9.93 21.76
CA LEU A 276 -32.74 -9.26 21.78
C LEU A 276 -32.38 -8.85 23.21
N VAL A 277 -31.21 -9.27 23.69
CA VAL A 277 -30.75 -8.98 25.04
C VAL A 277 -29.44 -8.18 25.00
N LEU A 278 -29.47 -6.97 25.55
CA LEU A 278 -28.30 -6.11 25.73
C LEU A 278 -27.70 -6.36 27.12
N LEU A 279 -26.46 -6.85 27.15
CA LEU A 279 -25.76 -7.26 28.36
C LEU A 279 -24.65 -6.27 28.71
N GLN A 280 -24.68 -5.70 29.92
CA GLN A 280 -23.59 -4.89 30.46
C GLN A 280 -23.08 -5.45 31.79
N SER A 281 -21.82 -5.17 32.14
CA SER A 281 -21.30 -5.53 33.46
C SER A 281 -20.48 -4.42 34.10
N THR A 282 -20.46 -4.42 35.44
CA THR A 282 -19.56 -3.63 36.28
C THR A 282 -18.63 -4.57 37.08
N PRO A 283 -17.31 -4.56 36.85
CA PRO A 283 -16.60 -3.87 35.76
C PRO A 283 -16.96 -4.43 34.37
N SER A 284 -16.64 -3.68 33.32
CA SER A 284 -16.87 -4.04 31.92
C SER A 284 -15.89 -5.11 31.41
N ASN A 285 -16.12 -5.61 30.19
CA ASN A 285 -15.35 -6.67 29.54
C ASN A 285 -15.41 -8.03 30.26
N ALA A 286 -16.48 -8.30 31.01
CA ALA A 286 -16.74 -9.64 31.53
C ALA A 286 -17.06 -10.59 30.37
N GLY A 287 -16.46 -11.78 30.37
CA GLY A 287 -16.80 -12.83 29.42
C GLY A 287 -18.21 -13.34 29.68
N VAL A 288 -18.95 -13.63 28.60
CA VAL A 288 -20.33 -14.13 28.65
C VAL A 288 -20.42 -15.50 27.96
N THR A 289 -21.07 -16.46 28.61
CA THR A 289 -21.56 -17.69 27.97
C THR A 289 -23.08 -17.77 28.01
N LEU A 290 -23.69 -18.33 26.96
CA LEU A 290 -25.10 -18.77 26.90
C LEU A 290 -25.10 -20.30 26.91
N ASP A 291 -25.72 -20.93 27.90
CA ASP A 291 -25.78 -22.39 28.09
C ASP A 291 -24.41 -23.09 28.01
N GLY A 292 -23.37 -22.40 28.46
CA GLY A 292 -21.97 -22.86 28.43
C GLY A 292 -21.21 -22.57 27.13
N ALA A 293 -21.88 -22.10 26.07
CA ALA A 293 -21.23 -21.65 24.83
C ALA A 293 -20.82 -20.17 24.93
N TYR A 294 -19.54 -19.87 24.69
CA TYR A 294 -18.99 -18.51 24.77
C TYR A 294 -19.52 -17.59 23.67
N GLN A 295 -20.02 -16.40 24.04
CA GLN A 295 -20.67 -15.45 23.13
C GLN A 295 -19.86 -14.16 22.92
N GLY A 296 -18.99 -13.77 23.87
CA GLY A 296 -18.20 -12.55 23.77
C GLY A 296 -17.88 -11.91 25.12
N GLN A 297 -17.72 -10.58 25.12
CA GLN A 297 -17.47 -9.79 26.33
C GLN A 297 -18.45 -8.61 26.38
N THR A 298 -18.84 -8.19 27.59
CA THR A 298 -19.72 -7.04 27.80
C THR A 298 -19.04 -5.69 27.49
N PRO A 299 -19.73 -4.70 26.90
CA PRO A 299 -21.13 -4.74 26.45
C PRO A 299 -21.36 -5.65 25.24
N LEU A 300 -22.42 -6.47 25.28
CA LEU A 300 -22.73 -7.48 24.26
C LEU A 300 -24.22 -7.48 23.92
N GLU A 301 -24.55 -7.52 22.63
CA GLU A 301 -25.90 -7.80 22.14
C GLU A 301 -26.03 -9.29 21.80
N LEU A 302 -27.10 -9.95 22.26
CA LEU A 302 -27.29 -11.38 22.13
C LEU A 302 -28.76 -11.72 21.82
N THR A 303 -29.01 -12.46 20.75
CA THR A 303 -30.34 -13.00 20.43
C THR A 303 -30.59 -14.31 21.17
N ILE A 304 -31.72 -14.41 21.88
CA ILE A 304 -32.10 -15.58 22.69
C ILE A 304 -33.49 -16.08 22.28
N ALA A 305 -33.61 -17.38 22.04
CA ALA A 305 -34.85 -18.02 21.60
C ALA A 305 -35.98 -17.84 22.65
N PRO A 306 -37.21 -17.50 22.23
CA PRO A 306 -38.25 -17.10 23.15
C PRO A 306 -38.88 -18.30 23.86
N GLY A 307 -39.43 -18.06 25.04
CA GLY A 307 -40.18 -19.05 25.81
C GLY A 307 -39.33 -20.14 26.48
N GLN A 308 -38.03 -20.27 26.16
CA GLN A 308 -37.10 -21.16 26.84
C GLN A 308 -36.28 -20.41 27.91
N SER A 309 -35.90 -21.10 28.99
CA SER A 309 -35.02 -20.54 30.02
C SER A 309 -33.58 -20.94 29.71
N HIS A 310 -32.73 -19.94 29.50
CA HIS A 310 -31.30 -20.10 29.21
C HIS A 310 -30.44 -19.62 30.39
N GLU A 311 -29.28 -20.25 30.63
CA GLU A 311 -28.30 -19.80 31.64
C GLU A 311 -27.24 -18.89 31.01
N LEU A 312 -27.22 -17.63 31.44
CA LEU A 312 -26.11 -16.70 31.21
C LEU A 312 -25.10 -16.84 32.36
N THR A 313 -23.83 -17.12 32.03
CA THR A 313 -22.71 -17.02 32.98
C THR A 313 -21.80 -15.87 32.60
N PHE A 314 -21.57 -14.97 33.55
CA PHE A 314 -20.62 -13.86 33.46
C PHE A 314 -19.38 -14.18 34.28
N PHE A 315 -18.20 -14.04 33.69
CA PHE A 315 -16.93 -14.35 34.34
C PHE A 315 -15.85 -13.32 34.01
N LEU A 316 -15.02 -12.98 34.98
CA LEU A 316 -13.88 -12.08 34.82
C LEU A 316 -12.76 -12.48 35.78
N ASN A 317 -11.51 -12.42 35.32
CA ASN A 317 -10.36 -12.82 36.14
C ASN A 317 -10.27 -11.99 37.44
N GLY A 318 -10.23 -12.68 38.58
CA GLY A 318 -10.24 -12.05 39.90
C GLY A 318 -11.62 -11.72 40.46
N TYR A 319 -12.70 -12.09 39.78
CA TYR A 319 -14.08 -11.88 40.22
C TYR A 319 -14.83 -13.23 40.35
N GLU A 320 -15.90 -13.24 41.16
CA GLU A 320 -16.80 -14.39 41.27
C GLU A 320 -17.60 -14.58 39.97
N GLU A 321 -17.79 -15.84 39.54
CA GLU A 321 -18.73 -16.16 38.45
C GLU A 321 -20.16 -15.80 38.85
N LEU A 322 -20.86 -15.06 37.99
CA LEU A 322 -22.27 -14.74 38.20
C LEU A 322 -23.15 -15.48 37.19
N ARG A 323 -24.08 -16.29 37.68
CA ARG A 323 -25.09 -16.98 36.86
C ARG A 323 -26.44 -16.27 36.93
N ARG A 324 -27.11 -16.19 35.79
CA ARG A 324 -28.46 -15.63 35.63
C ARG A 324 -29.26 -16.46 34.65
N ASN A 325 -30.42 -16.94 35.07
CA ASN A 325 -31.40 -17.52 34.15
C ASN A 325 -32.19 -16.38 33.52
N ILE A 326 -32.35 -16.45 32.20
CA ILE A 326 -33.12 -15.51 31.39
C ILE A 326 -34.12 -16.29 30.53
N GLN A 327 -35.29 -15.71 30.32
CA GLN A 327 -36.31 -16.21 29.41
C GLN A 327 -36.86 -14.99 28.68
N THR A 328 -36.70 -14.95 27.36
CA THR A 328 -37.22 -13.88 26.50
C THR A 328 -38.63 -14.21 26.01
N GLN A 329 -39.40 -13.19 25.70
CA GLN A 329 -40.59 -13.26 24.87
C GLN A 329 -40.21 -13.01 23.41
N ALA A 330 -41.12 -13.36 22.50
CA ALA A 330 -40.87 -13.19 21.07
C ALA A 330 -40.87 -11.69 20.72
N ASP A 331 -39.84 -11.23 20.00
CA ASP A 331 -39.62 -9.81 19.66
C ASP A 331 -39.45 -8.87 20.88
N GLU A 332 -38.99 -9.41 22.02
CA GLU A 332 -38.69 -8.63 23.23
C GLU A 332 -37.26 -8.07 23.22
N GLU A 333 -37.11 -6.77 23.49
CA GLU A 333 -35.83 -6.15 23.83
C GLU A 333 -35.66 -6.06 25.35
N LEU A 334 -34.59 -6.66 25.89
CA LEU A 334 -34.26 -6.62 27.32
C LEU A 334 -32.85 -6.07 27.55
N ALA A 335 -32.70 -5.16 28.52
CA ALA A 335 -31.39 -4.77 29.05
C ALA A 335 -31.11 -5.49 30.38
N LEU A 336 -29.93 -6.09 30.51
CA LEU A 336 -29.46 -6.76 31.73
C LEU A 336 -28.09 -6.23 32.14
N ASP A 337 -28.09 -5.40 33.19
CA ASP A 337 -26.89 -4.93 33.87
C ASP A 337 -26.53 -5.85 35.03
N VAL A 338 -25.27 -6.31 35.09
CA VAL A 338 -24.76 -7.13 36.21
C VAL A 338 -23.56 -6.50 36.91
N SER A 339 -23.42 -6.74 38.20
CA SER A 339 -22.20 -6.39 38.96
C SER A 339 -21.51 -7.65 39.42
N LEU A 340 -20.21 -7.76 39.17
CA LEU A 340 -19.38 -8.88 39.60
C LEU A 340 -18.69 -8.54 40.93
N ASN A 341 -18.69 -9.49 41.87
CA ASN A 341 -18.00 -9.34 43.15
C ASN A 341 -16.49 -9.61 42.96
N PRO A 342 -15.59 -8.70 43.37
CA PRO A 342 -14.15 -8.97 43.33
C PRO A 342 -13.77 -10.00 44.41
N ILE A 343 -12.94 -10.97 44.04
CA ILE A 343 -12.30 -11.89 44.97
C ILE A 343 -11.01 -11.21 45.45
N LEU A 344 -10.95 -10.88 46.74
CA LEU A 344 -9.84 -10.17 47.35
C LEU A 344 -8.95 -11.10 48.19
N SER A 345 -7.69 -10.72 48.35
CA SER A 345 -6.70 -11.41 49.17
C SER A 345 -5.76 -10.42 49.85
N SER A 346 -5.62 -10.53 51.17
CA SER A 346 -4.70 -9.71 51.95
C SER A 346 -3.24 -10.07 51.66
N VAL A 347 -2.42 -9.08 51.31
CA VAL A 347 -0.99 -9.25 51.06
C VAL A 347 -0.19 -8.22 51.83
N ALA A 348 0.74 -8.68 52.66
CA ALA A 348 1.68 -7.82 53.39
C ALA A 348 2.83 -7.41 52.47
N ILE A 349 2.95 -6.12 52.16
CA ILE A 349 4.10 -5.58 51.43
C ILE A 349 5.09 -5.07 52.49
N LEU A 350 6.35 -5.51 52.41
CA LEU A 350 7.45 -4.98 53.21
C LEU A 350 8.55 -4.45 52.29
N ALA A 351 8.92 -3.19 52.47
CA ALA A 351 9.90 -2.49 51.66
C ALA A 351 11.03 -1.88 52.50
N ASN A 352 12.25 -1.98 51.98
CA ASN A 352 13.41 -1.23 52.45
C ASN A 352 13.91 -0.33 51.29
N PRO A 353 14.06 0.99 51.47
CA PRO A 353 13.94 1.75 52.71
C PRO A 353 12.48 1.87 53.22
N PRO A 354 12.26 2.14 54.51
CA PRO A 354 10.94 2.02 55.13
C PRO A 354 9.91 3.06 54.67
N ASP A 355 10.38 4.18 54.12
CA ASP A 355 9.65 5.31 53.55
C ASP A 355 9.26 5.12 52.07
N ALA A 356 9.62 3.98 51.46
CA ALA A 356 9.24 3.66 50.09
C ALA A 356 7.71 3.74 49.86
N GLU A 357 7.33 4.13 48.66
CA GLU A 357 5.95 4.28 48.17
C GLU A 357 5.51 3.04 47.39
N LEU A 358 4.23 2.66 47.50
CA LEU A 358 3.61 1.55 46.78
C LEU A 358 2.61 2.05 45.73
N PHE A 359 2.74 1.47 44.54
CA PHE A 359 1.82 1.64 43.41
C PHE A 359 1.30 0.26 42.98
N ILE A 360 0.00 0.17 42.69
CA ILE A 360 -0.65 -1.06 42.21
C ILE A 360 -1.34 -0.74 40.89
N ASN A 361 -0.96 -1.40 39.81
CA ASN A 361 -1.42 -1.10 38.44
C ASN A 361 -1.25 0.40 38.08
N GLY A 362 -0.21 1.06 38.63
CA GLY A 362 0.06 2.49 38.46
C GLY A 362 -0.69 3.44 39.42
N GLU A 363 -1.64 2.95 40.21
CA GLU A 363 -2.36 3.75 41.21
C GLU A 363 -1.58 3.82 42.53
N PHE A 364 -1.36 5.02 43.07
CA PHE A 364 -0.68 5.22 44.34
C PHE A 364 -1.50 4.71 45.53
N ARG A 365 -0.86 3.95 46.43
CA ARG A 365 -1.48 3.34 47.62
C ARG A 365 -0.88 3.79 48.96
N GLY A 366 0.03 4.76 48.96
CA GLY A 366 0.72 5.24 50.17
C GLY A 366 2.06 4.55 50.40
N SER A 367 2.49 4.46 51.66
CA SER A 367 3.74 3.77 52.02
C SER A 367 3.67 2.28 51.66
N ALA A 368 4.79 1.70 51.24
CA ALA A 368 4.88 0.30 50.89
C ALA A 368 4.88 -0.66 52.09
N ASN A 369 5.15 -0.20 53.31
CA ASN A 369 5.11 -1.05 54.50
C ASN A 369 3.69 -1.16 55.08
N GLN A 370 2.82 -1.90 54.40
CA GLN A 370 1.42 -2.10 54.79
C GLN A 370 0.85 -3.42 54.26
N THR A 371 -0.30 -3.84 54.81
CA THR A 371 -1.13 -4.90 54.23
C THR A 371 -2.16 -4.28 53.31
N VAL A 372 -2.22 -4.75 52.05
CA VAL A 372 -3.20 -4.33 51.04
C VAL A 372 -4.09 -5.48 50.63
N GLU A 373 -5.35 -5.18 50.30
CA GLU A 373 -6.25 -6.12 49.62
C GLU A 373 -5.97 -6.09 48.12
N LEU A 374 -5.47 -7.21 47.59
CA LEU A 374 -5.23 -7.40 46.16
C LEU A 374 -6.38 -8.17 45.52
N LEU A 375 -6.66 -7.89 44.25
CA LEU A 375 -7.54 -8.71 43.44
C LEU A 375 -6.88 -10.08 43.19
N ALA A 376 -7.68 -11.15 43.14
CA ALA A 376 -7.25 -12.53 42.81
C ALA A 376 -6.86 -12.73 41.34
N ALA A 377 -6.09 -11.78 40.79
CA ALA A 377 -5.62 -11.71 39.42
C ALA A 377 -4.15 -11.24 39.42
N SER A 378 -3.55 -11.14 38.23
CA SER A 378 -2.23 -10.51 38.11
C SER A 378 -2.36 -9.00 38.23
N GLN A 379 -1.59 -8.40 39.14
CA GLN A 379 -1.46 -6.96 39.30
C GLN A 379 0.03 -6.56 39.27
N ILE A 380 0.33 -5.42 38.68
CA ILE A 380 1.69 -4.87 38.67
C ILE A 380 1.90 -4.16 40.00
N ILE A 381 2.83 -4.68 40.81
CA ILE A 381 3.30 -4.03 42.03
C ILE A 381 4.56 -3.24 41.67
N GLU A 382 4.54 -1.95 41.95
CA GLU A 382 5.69 -1.07 41.78
C GLU A 382 6.00 -0.39 43.13
N ILE A 383 7.28 -0.36 43.49
CA ILE A 383 7.76 0.24 44.74
C ILE A 383 8.87 1.23 44.42
N ARG A 384 8.71 2.47 44.89
CA ARG A 384 9.60 3.61 44.59
C ARG A 384 10.16 4.23 45.87
N ALA A 385 11.38 4.74 45.83
CA ALA A 385 11.93 5.62 46.86
C ALA A 385 12.93 6.59 46.24
N GLU A 386 13.08 7.79 46.82
CA GLU A 386 14.03 8.79 46.33
C GLU A 386 15.48 8.31 46.47
N GLY A 387 16.26 8.35 45.39
CA GLY A 387 17.65 7.87 45.37
C GLY A 387 17.81 6.35 45.17
N PHE A 388 16.74 5.63 44.88
CA PHE A 388 16.74 4.19 44.62
C PHE A 388 16.24 3.84 43.23
N VAL A 389 16.66 2.67 42.73
CA VAL A 389 16.08 2.05 41.53
C VAL A 389 14.65 1.58 41.87
N PRO A 390 13.62 1.94 41.09
CA PRO A 390 12.26 1.47 41.34
C PRO A 390 12.16 -0.04 41.08
N PHE A 391 11.50 -0.75 41.99
CA PHE A 391 11.17 -2.16 41.81
C PHE A 391 9.82 -2.28 41.09
N THR A 392 9.69 -3.20 40.13
CA THR A 392 8.41 -3.48 39.46
C THR A 392 8.28 -4.97 39.17
N GLN A 393 7.19 -5.58 39.61
CA GLN A 393 6.91 -7.00 39.38
C GLN A 393 5.41 -7.28 39.22
N ALA A 394 5.05 -8.14 38.28
CA ALA A 394 3.71 -8.72 38.22
C ALA A 394 3.53 -9.75 39.35
N PHE A 395 2.60 -9.47 40.26
CA PHE A 395 2.23 -10.32 41.39
C PHE A 395 0.85 -10.94 41.16
N ILE A 396 0.65 -12.20 41.53
CA ILE A 396 -0.65 -12.88 41.46
C ILE A 396 -1.04 -13.27 42.89
N SER A 397 -2.08 -12.64 43.43
CA SER A 397 -2.59 -12.99 44.75
C SER A 397 -3.37 -14.31 44.73
N ARG A 398 -3.39 -15.01 45.86
CA ARG A 398 -3.99 -16.34 46.03
C ARG A 398 -4.92 -16.34 47.24
N PRO A 399 -6.24 -16.20 47.02
CA PRO A 399 -7.23 -16.17 48.10
C PRO A 399 -7.09 -17.34 49.08
N GLY A 400 -7.29 -17.06 50.37
CA GLY A 400 -7.20 -18.06 51.44
C GLY A 400 -5.79 -18.40 51.91
N LEU A 401 -4.75 -17.73 51.40
CA LEU A 401 -3.37 -17.83 51.91
C LEU A 401 -2.87 -16.45 52.34
N GLU A 402 -2.27 -16.36 53.52
CA GLU A 402 -1.51 -15.18 53.92
C GLU A 402 -0.25 -15.09 53.02
N GLN A 403 -0.09 -13.97 52.33
CA GLN A 403 1.06 -13.73 51.45
C GLN A 403 1.84 -12.49 51.88
N GLN A 404 3.15 -12.52 51.65
CA GLN A 404 4.06 -11.43 51.95
C GLN A 404 5.03 -11.22 50.79
N LEU A 405 5.19 -9.96 50.36
CA LEU A 405 6.17 -9.54 49.35
C LEU A 405 7.25 -8.69 50.03
N ASN A 406 8.49 -9.20 50.06
CA ASN A 406 9.64 -8.52 50.63
C ASN A 406 10.48 -7.90 49.51
N VAL A 407 10.68 -6.58 49.55
CA VAL A 407 11.45 -5.84 48.55
C VAL A 407 12.52 -5.01 49.24
N SER A 408 13.77 -5.17 48.80
CA SER A 408 14.86 -4.25 49.17
C SER A 408 15.28 -3.52 47.90
N LEU A 409 15.03 -2.21 47.85
CA LEU A 409 15.45 -1.39 46.73
C LEU A 409 16.98 -1.22 46.76
N VAL A 410 17.58 -1.18 45.58
CA VAL A 410 19.02 -0.89 45.40
C VAL A 410 19.17 0.62 45.23
N THR A 411 20.13 1.25 45.93
CA THR A 411 20.41 2.68 45.72
C THR A 411 20.95 2.89 44.31
N LEU A 412 20.72 4.06 43.72
CA LEU A 412 21.30 4.40 42.41
C LEU A 412 22.82 4.27 42.40
N GLU A 413 23.48 4.58 43.53
CA GLU A 413 24.93 4.41 43.70
C GLU A 413 25.38 2.96 43.79
N GLN A 414 24.65 2.10 44.53
CA GLN A 414 24.99 0.67 44.58
C GLN A 414 24.76 0.02 43.22
N GLU A 415 23.73 0.43 42.48
CA GLU A 415 23.50 -0.05 41.12
C GLU A 415 24.57 0.45 40.15
N ARG A 416 25.03 1.71 40.28
CA ARG A 416 26.21 2.21 39.56
C ARG A 416 27.43 1.31 39.81
N ILE A 417 27.73 1.03 41.08
CA ILE A 417 28.86 0.18 41.49
C ILE A 417 28.72 -1.26 40.95
N ASN A 418 27.53 -1.86 41.04
CA ASN A 418 27.25 -3.20 40.53
C ASN A 418 27.49 -3.30 39.01
N ASN A 419 27.27 -2.21 38.28
CA ASN A 419 27.46 -2.15 36.83
C ASN A 419 28.88 -1.79 36.37
N ILE A 420 29.81 -1.44 37.28
CA ILE A 420 31.22 -1.21 36.94
C ILE A 420 31.84 -2.52 36.46
N GLN A 421 32.13 -2.60 35.16
CA GLN A 421 32.81 -3.75 34.58
C GLN A 421 34.32 -3.66 34.83
N PRO A 422 35.01 -4.74 35.25
CA PRO A 422 36.46 -4.74 35.47
C PRO A 422 37.26 -4.63 34.15
N MET A 423 36.61 -4.87 33.02
CA MET A 423 37.13 -4.68 31.67
C MET A 423 36.03 -4.10 30.79
N ILE A 424 36.39 -3.14 29.94
CA ILE A 424 35.50 -2.54 28.93
C ILE A 424 36.17 -2.62 27.56
N THR A 425 35.37 -2.75 26.51
CA THR A 425 35.86 -2.62 25.13
C THR A 425 35.28 -1.33 24.55
N SER A 426 36.13 -0.45 24.06
CA SER A 426 35.69 0.78 23.39
C SER A 426 35.00 0.48 22.06
N SER A 427 34.23 1.45 21.56
CA SER A 427 33.62 1.47 20.22
C SER A 427 34.61 1.23 19.08
N ASN A 428 35.90 1.59 19.25
CA ASN A 428 36.95 1.33 18.26
C ASN A 428 37.70 0.00 18.48
N GLY A 429 37.31 -0.80 19.48
CA GLY A 429 37.87 -2.13 19.73
C GLY A 429 39.20 -2.14 20.47
N GLN A 430 39.48 -1.14 21.30
CA GLN A 430 40.48 -1.29 22.38
C GLN A 430 39.82 -1.92 23.62
N ASP A 431 40.43 -2.97 24.17
CA ASP A 431 40.12 -3.46 25.51
C ASP A 431 40.87 -2.62 26.56
N LEU A 432 40.16 -2.18 27.59
CA LEU A 432 40.71 -1.45 28.73
C LEU A 432 40.36 -2.16 30.04
N LYS A 433 41.35 -2.26 30.93
CA LYS A 433 41.20 -2.86 32.26
C LYS A 433 41.10 -1.78 33.33
N LEU A 434 40.15 -1.95 34.26
CA LEU A 434 40.00 -1.08 35.42
C LEU A 434 41.14 -1.33 36.43
N LEU A 435 41.74 -0.24 36.89
CA LEU A 435 42.74 -0.22 37.93
C LEU A 435 42.24 0.56 39.15
N TYR A 436 42.50 0.01 40.33
CA TYR A 436 42.36 0.67 41.62
C TYR A 436 43.77 1.00 42.11
N PRO A 437 44.34 2.13 41.69
CA PRO A 437 45.71 2.48 42.03
C PRO A 437 45.80 2.93 43.50
N GLY A 438 47.02 3.19 43.96
CA GLY A 438 47.27 3.66 45.32
C GLY A 438 48.61 4.39 45.43
N ASP A 439 49.13 4.48 46.65
CA ASP A 439 50.38 5.19 46.93
C ASP A 439 51.60 4.43 46.36
N PHE A 440 52.48 5.14 45.65
CA PHE A 440 53.73 4.59 45.14
C PHE A 440 54.84 5.64 45.01
N VAL A 441 56.09 5.19 44.84
CA VAL A 441 57.25 6.08 44.62
C VAL A 441 57.65 6.08 43.15
N MET A 442 57.32 7.16 42.46
CA MET A 442 57.70 7.38 41.06
C MET A 442 59.17 7.79 40.93
N GLY A 443 59.81 7.49 39.80
CA GLY A 443 61.22 7.83 39.51
C GLY A 443 62.25 6.79 39.95
N ALA A 444 63.54 7.18 39.95
CA ALA A 444 64.68 6.29 40.19
C ALA A 444 65.62 6.78 41.30
N SER A 445 66.21 5.84 42.04
CA SER A 445 67.18 6.14 43.10
C SER A 445 68.49 6.69 42.51
N ARG A 446 69.15 7.63 43.19
CA ARG A 446 70.47 8.16 42.78
C ARG A 446 71.57 7.09 42.64
N ARG A 447 71.37 5.88 43.15
CA ARG A 447 72.30 4.73 43.02
C ARG A 447 71.92 3.75 41.90
N GLU A 448 70.81 3.98 41.20
CA GLU A 448 70.33 3.08 40.15
C GLU A 448 71.14 3.24 38.87
N SER A 449 71.81 2.17 38.44
CA SER A 449 72.55 2.15 37.18
C SER A 449 71.61 2.41 35.99
N GLY A 450 71.97 3.39 35.16
CA GLY A 450 71.21 3.87 34.01
C GLY A 450 70.49 5.21 34.23
N ARG A 451 70.28 5.64 35.48
CA ARG A 451 69.45 6.81 35.84
C ARG A 451 69.90 8.14 35.21
N GLN A 452 68.96 8.88 34.63
CA GLN A 452 69.12 10.28 34.21
C GLN A 452 68.76 11.31 35.30
N ALA A 453 69.12 12.58 35.10
CA ALA A 453 68.92 13.64 36.09
C ALA A 453 67.44 13.93 36.39
N ASN A 454 66.60 13.90 35.36
CA ASN A 454 65.15 14.15 35.34
C ASN A 454 64.27 13.08 36.01
N GLU A 455 64.86 12.00 36.52
CA GLU A 455 64.18 10.88 37.18
C GLU A 455 64.26 11.00 38.72
N SER A 456 63.86 12.14 39.29
CA SER A 456 63.80 12.32 40.75
C SER A 456 62.74 11.40 41.38
N LEU A 457 63.00 10.91 42.60
CA LEU A 457 61.99 10.18 43.37
C LEU A 457 60.89 11.15 43.82
N ARG A 458 59.62 10.79 43.58
CA ARG A 458 58.41 11.54 43.97
C ARG A 458 57.42 10.59 44.64
N SER A 459 56.80 11.02 45.74
CA SER A 459 55.74 10.25 46.40
C SER A 459 54.40 10.61 45.77
N ILE A 460 53.73 9.64 45.16
CA ILE A 460 52.46 9.86 44.45
C ILE A 460 51.36 9.06 45.14
N SER A 461 50.17 9.66 45.26
CA SER A 461 48.93 9.01 45.66
C SER A 461 47.93 9.09 44.52
N LEU A 462 47.59 7.95 43.93
CA LEU A 462 46.52 7.86 42.92
C LEU A 462 45.26 7.38 43.62
N THR A 463 44.24 8.23 43.70
CA THR A 463 43.01 7.97 44.47
C THR A 463 41.76 7.79 43.61
N ARG A 464 41.87 8.01 42.30
CA ARG A 464 40.80 7.76 41.33
C ARG A 464 41.09 6.46 40.59
N ALA A 465 40.08 5.59 40.49
CA ALA A 465 40.16 4.43 39.61
C ALA A 465 40.11 4.87 38.15
N TYR A 466 40.82 4.16 37.28
CA TYR A 466 40.86 4.46 35.85
C TYR A 466 40.99 3.18 35.03
N TYR A 467 40.42 3.20 33.84
CA TYR A 467 40.66 2.21 32.79
C TYR A 467 41.93 2.59 32.02
N LEU A 468 42.75 1.60 31.65
CA LEU A 468 43.89 1.76 30.75
C LEU A 468 43.82 0.68 29.65
N SER A 469 44.13 1.02 28.40
CA SER A 469 44.13 0.04 27.31
C SER A 469 45.24 -1.00 27.47
N LEU A 470 44.91 -2.26 27.18
CA LEU A 470 45.84 -3.39 27.32
C LEU A 470 47.07 -3.23 26.41
N THR A 471 46.89 -2.67 25.21
CA THR A 471 47.92 -2.42 24.20
C THR A 471 48.08 -0.92 23.91
N GLU A 472 49.10 -0.56 23.11
CA GLU A 472 49.10 0.69 22.36
C GLU A 472 47.93 0.72 21.35
N VAL A 473 47.61 1.92 20.84
CA VAL A 473 46.67 2.09 19.73
C VAL A 473 47.31 1.59 18.44
N SER A 474 46.65 0.68 17.74
CA SER A 474 47.15 0.11 16.48
C SER A 474 46.88 1.02 15.26
N ASN A 475 47.64 0.82 14.19
CA ASN A 475 47.40 1.49 12.90
C ASN A 475 45.95 1.31 12.40
N ALA A 476 45.36 0.12 12.55
CA ALA A 476 43.98 -0.13 12.12
C ALA A 476 42.94 0.65 12.93
N GLN A 477 43.20 0.88 14.21
CA GLN A 477 42.34 1.67 15.08
C GLN A 477 42.51 3.17 14.78
N PHE A 478 43.75 3.66 14.66
CA PHE A 478 44.01 5.07 14.36
C PHE A 478 43.47 5.49 12.98
N LYS A 479 43.55 4.61 11.97
CA LYS A 479 42.96 4.85 10.64
C LYS A 479 41.43 4.96 10.62
N ARG A 480 40.73 4.66 11.72
CA ARG A 480 39.29 4.99 11.86
C ARG A 480 39.04 6.45 12.24
N PHE A 481 40.04 7.12 12.82
CA PHE A 481 40.06 8.54 13.12
C PHE A 481 40.66 9.35 11.97
N ASP A 482 41.83 8.93 11.47
CA ASP A 482 42.52 9.55 10.33
C ASP A 482 42.87 8.50 9.25
N PRO A 483 41.99 8.29 8.25
CA PRO A 483 42.16 7.25 7.23
C PRO A 483 43.41 7.42 6.35
N GLU A 484 43.92 8.64 6.21
CA GLU A 484 45.08 8.95 5.37
C GLU A 484 46.41 8.78 6.13
N HIS A 485 46.37 8.50 7.43
CA HIS A 485 47.58 8.37 8.25
C HIS A 485 48.46 7.20 7.82
N SER A 486 49.77 7.45 7.76
CA SER A 486 50.79 6.42 7.58
C SER A 486 51.92 6.61 8.59
N SER A 487 52.17 5.55 9.35
CA SER A 487 53.31 5.39 10.25
C SER A 487 54.68 5.26 9.54
N GLY A 488 54.74 5.44 8.21
CA GLY A 488 55.97 5.42 7.44
C GLY A 488 56.59 4.03 7.19
N VAL A 489 57.85 4.06 6.76
CA VAL A 489 58.68 2.92 6.36
C VAL A 489 60.14 3.19 6.75
N ILE A 490 60.79 2.27 7.44
CA ILE A 490 62.22 2.33 7.80
C ILE A 490 62.99 1.19 7.13
N ASP A 491 64.08 1.49 6.40
CA ASP A 491 64.85 0.56 5.56
C ASP A 491 64.00 -0.53 4.85
N ARG A 492 62.94 -0.08 4.16
CA ARG A 492 61.97 -0.91 3.41
C ARG A 492 61.02 -1.77 4.26
N ILE A 493 61.07 -1.66 5.59
CA ILE A 493 60.14 -2.29 6.54
C ILE A 493 58.99 -1.33 6.83
N SER A 494 57.76 -1.79 6.60
CA SER A 494 56.55 -1.01 6.92
C SER A 494 56.31 -0.96 8.42
N LEU A 495 56.07 0.24 8.95
CA LEU A 495 55.53 0.48 10.30
C LEU A 495 54.01 0.71 10.28
N SER A 496 53.40 0.68 9.08
CA SER A 496 52.00 1.03 8.83
C SER A 496 51.05 -0.19 8.80
N ASN A 497 51.51 -1.39 9.19
CA ASN A 497 50.69 -2.59 9.15
C ASN A 497 49.60 -2.54 10.23
N ASN A 498 48.40 -3.03 9.91
CA ASN A 498 47.19 -2.88 10.70
C ASN A 498 47.34 -3.18 12.21
N ASN A 499 48.10 -4.21 12.58
CA ASN A 499 48.24 -4.65 13.96
C ASN A 499 49.51 -4.11 14.66
N GLN A 500 50.40 -3.39 13.95
CA GLN A 500 51.48 -2.64 14.60
C GLN A 500 50.91 -1.42 15.34
N PRO A 501 51.57 -0.92 16.39
CA PRO A 501 51.23 0.36 17.00
C PRO A 501 51.31 1.47 15.96
N VAL A 502 50.46 2.48 16.11
CA VAL A 502 50.57 3.70 15.30
C VAL A 502 51.74 4.54 15.80
N VAL A 503 52.56 5.02 14.87
CA VAL A 503 53.69 5.94 15.10
C VAL A 503 53.65 7.05 14.05
N GLU A 504 54.65 7.91 14.02
CA GLU A 504 54.68 9.15 13.21
C GLU A 504 53.48 10.08 13.49
N ILE A 505 53.03 10.11 14.75
CA ILE A 505 52.00 11.02 15.24
C ILE A 505 52.56 12.01 16.26
N THR A 506 51.98 13.21 16.26
CA THR A 506 52.17 14.20 17.32
C THR A 506 51.31 13.86 18.55
N TRP A 507 51.71 14.37 19.72
CA TRP A 507 50.89 14.32 20.93
C TRP A 507 49.48 14.89 20.72
N GLU A 508 49.38 15.97 19.94
CA GLU A 508 48.13 16.63 19.54
C GLU A 508 47.19 15.65 18.82
N GLN A 509 47.68 14.91 17.82
CA GLN A 509 46.89 13.89 17.13
C GLN A 509 46.43 12.76 18.07
N ALA A 510 47.27 12.34 19.03
CA ALA A 510 46.92 11.35 20.03
C ALA A 510 45.80 11.84 20.98
N ALA A 511 45.87 13.09 21.42
CA ALA A 511 44.85 13.73 22.24
C ALA A 511 43.52 13.94 21.48
N LEU A 512 43.59 14.33 20.20
CA LEU A 512 42.42 14.47 19.33
C LEU A 512 41.75 13.12 19.05
N TYR A 513 42.52 12.04 18.87
CA TYR A 513 42.00 10.67 18.77
C TYR A 513 41.18 10.29 20.03
N CYS A 514 41.68 10.59 21.23
CA CYS A 514 40.97 10.33 22.48
C CYS A 514 39.63 11.09 22.57
N ASN A 515 39.61 12.36 22.16
CA ASN A 515 38.38 13.14 22.07
C ASN A 515 37.41 12.56 21.03
N TRP A 516 37.89 12.17 19.84
CA TRP A 516 37.06 11.52 18.81
C TRP A 516 36.43 10.22 19.31
N LEU A 517 37.18 9.38 20.02
CA LEU A 517 36.68 8.14 20.61
C LEU A 517 35.60 8.41 21.68
N SER A 518 35.80 9.46 22.49
CA SER A 518 34.80 9.93 23.45
C SER A 518 33.50 10.35 22.77
N GLN A 519 33.58 11.03 21.61
CA GLN A 519 32.41 11.41 20.81
C GLN A 519 31.66 10.20 20.24
N GLN A 520 32.35 9.12 19.84
CA GLN A 520 31.70 7.90 19.34
C GLN A 520 30.83 7.22 20.41
N GLU A 521 31.16 7.41 21.70
CA GLU A 521 30.45 6.82 22.84
C GLU A 521 29.57 7.82 23.61
N GLY A 522 29.42 9.06 23.11
CA GLY A 522 28.63 10.10 23.77
C GLY A 522 29.20 10.58 25.12
N LEU A 523 30.49 10.36 25.37
CA LEU A 523 31.17 10.70 26.62
C LEU A 523 31.59 12.18 26.65
N PRO A 524 31.71 12.79 27.85
CA PRO A 524 32.27 14.13 27.98
C PRO A 524 33.71 14.16 27.45
N LEU A 525 34.11 15.23 26.78
CA LEU A 525 35.47 15.37 26.23
C LEU A 525 36.47 15.63 27.37
N PHE A 526 37.69 15.10 27.25
CA PHE A 526 38.75 15.41 28.21
C PHE A 526 39.56 16.64 27.79
N TYR A 527 39.87 16.79 26.50
CA TYR A 527 40.63 17.92 25.99
C TYR A 527 39.72 19.02 25.45
N ASN A 528 39.99 20.27 25.81
CA ASN A 528 39.33 21.43 25.23
C ASN A 528 40.09 21.82 23.95
N VAL A 529 39.40 21.82 22.80
CA VAL A 529 40.01 22.05 21.48
C VAL A 529 39.48 23.35 20.86
N GLN A 530 40.38 24.20 20.37
CA GLN A 530 40.05 25.41 19.62
C GLN A 530 40.88 25.47 18.33
N ASN A 531 40.24 25.76 17.20
CA ASN A 531 40.89 25.83 15.87
C ASN A 531 41.75 24.59 15.53
N GLY A 532 41.32 23.40 15.97
CA GLY A 532 42.05 22.14 15.75
C GLY A 532 43.28 21.94 16.64
N ARG A 533 43.40 22.66 17.76
CA ARG A 533 44.46 22.48 18.76
C ARG A 533 43.92 22.34 20.17
N VAL A 534 44.51 21.47 20.99
CA VAL A 534 44.27 21.39 22.43
C VAL A 534 44.76 22.68 23.10
N VAL A 535 43.87 23.32 23.86
CA VAL A 535 44.19 24.54 24.62
C VAL A 535 44.20 24.34 26.14
N ASP A 536 43.46 23.33 26.63
CA ASP A 536 43.29 23.02 28.05
C ASP A 536 42.72 21.58 28.21
N SER A 537 42.61 21.07 29.44
CA SER A 537 41.98 19.78 29.74
C SER A 537 40.98 19.87 30.91
N ASN A 538 40.10 18.87 31.04
CA ASN A 538 39.15 18.74 32.14
C ASN A 538 39.47 17.48 32.96
N PRO A 539 40.26 17.59 34.06
CA PRO A 539 40.59 16.49 34.96
C PRO A 539 39.39 15.76 35.60
N ASN A 540 38.17 16.32 35.53
CA ASN A 540 36.95 15.70 36.04
C ASN A 540 36.10 15.04 34.94
N SER A 541 36.57 15.03 33.70
CA SER A 541 35.92 14.31 32.61
C SER A 541 36.14 12.79 32.69
N SER A 542 35.09 12.04 32.36
CA SER A 542 35.08 10.59 32.24
C SER A 542 35.28 10.08 30.81
N GLY A 543 35.65 10.97 29.88
CA GLY A 543 36.04 10.61 28.52
C GLY A 543 37.41 9.94 28.43
N TYR A 544 37.74 9.47 27.23
CA TYR A 544 39.06 8.95 26.90
C TYR A 544 40.10 10.07 26.84
N ARG A 545 41.33 9.73 27.20
CA ARG A 545 42.50 10.60 27.27
C ARG A 545 43.79 9.80 27.16
N LEU A 546 44.92 10.49 27.10
CA LEU A 546 46.21 9.88 27.41
C LEU A 546 46.30 9.59 28.93
N PRO A 547 46.98 8.50 29.36
CA PRO A 547 47.31 8.33 30.76
C PRO A 547 48.19 9.49 31.26
N THR A 548 48.13 9.81 32.55
CA THR A 548 49.15 10.70 33.14
C THR A 548 50.47 9.93 33.27
N GLU A 549 51.59 10.65 33.39
CA GLU A 549 52.90 10.04 33.57
C GLU A 549 52.94 9.15 34.83
N ALA A 550 52.22 9.56 35.88
CA ALA A 550 52.08 8.83 37.12
C ALA A 550 51.22 7.56 36.97
N GLU A 551 50.08 7.63 36.28
CA GLU A 551 49.25 6.45 35.98
C GLU A 551 50.05 5.42 35.17
N TRP A 552 50.67 5.86 34.08
CA TRP A 552 51.53 5.03 33.25
C TRP A 552 52.64 4.35 34.07
N ALA A 553 53.32 5.11 34.93
CA ALA A 553 54.39 4.59 35.78
C ALA A 553 53.89 3.61 36.84
N TRP A 554 52.67 3.79 37.36
CA TRP A 554 52.03 2.85 38.28
C TRP A 554 51.70 1.55 37.55
N SER A 555 50.97 1.61 36.44
CA SER A 555 50.54 0.44 35.66
C SER A 555 51.70 -0.42 35.15
N ALA A 556 52.84 0.21 34.85
CA ALA A 556 54.04 -0.47 34.39
C ALA A 556 54.88 -1.08 35.53
N ARG A 557 54.98 -0.43 36.70
CA ARG A 557 55.98 -0.77 37.73
C ARG A 557 55.45 -1.47 38.98
N VAL A 558 54.17 -1.31 39.29
CA VAL A 558 53.55 -1.86 40.50
C VAL A 558 52.92 -3.20 40.14
N GLU A 559 53.34 -4.28 40.78
CA GLU A 559 52.72 -5.60 40.58
C GLU A 559 51.57 -5.81 41.57
N SER A 560 50.48 -6.45 41.11
CA SER A 560 49.27 -6.66 41.93
C SER A 560 49.55 -7.49 43.20
N GLU A 561 50.54 -8.38 43.17
CA GLU A 561 50.87 -9.31 44.27
C GLU A 561 51.81 -8.69 45.33
N ASP A 562 52.68 -7.75 44.94
CA ASP A 562 53.51 -6.96 45.86
C ASP A 562 53.57 -5.50 45.41
N PRO A 563 52.61 -4.65 45.86
CA PRO A 563 52.60 -3.23 45.54
C PRO A 563 53.80 -2.43 46.09
N THR A 564 54.63 -3.03 46.95
CA THR A 564 55.77 -2.37 47.61
C THR A 564 57.08 -2.53 46.85
N SER A 565 57.19 -3.56 45.99
CA SER A 565 58.37 -3.83 45.17
C SER A 565 58.18 -3.30 43.75
N LEU A 566 58.81 -2.15 43.46
CA LEU A 566 58.70 -1.51 42.14
C LEU A 566 59.67 -2.11 41.12
N LEU A 567 59.14 -2.56 39.98
CA LEU A 567 59.94 -3.05 38.87
C LEU A 567 60.91 -1.97 38.35
N LYS A 568 62.11 -2.41 37.97
CA LYS A 568 63.13 -1.58 37.30
C LYS A 568 63.01 -1.69 35.78
N PHE A 569 62.98 -2.93 35.30
CA PHE A 569 62.75 -3.32 33.92
C PHE A 569 61.41 -4.08 33.83
N PRO A 570 60.80 -4.20 32.65
CA PRO A 570 59.54 -4.94 32.44
C PRO A 570 59.55 -6.39 32.95
N TRP A 571 60.74 -7.01 32.99
CA TRP A 571 60.98 -8.40 33.42
C TRP A 571 61.68 -8.50 34.80
N GLY A 572 61.70 -7.42 35.60
CA GLY A 572 62.33 -7.40 36.93
C GLY A 572 63.57 -6.51 37.05
N ALA A 573 64.67 -7.04 37.58
CA ALA A 573 65.85 -6.26 37.99
C ALA A 573 67.16 -6.57 37.24
N ALA A 574 67.25 -7.73 36.58
CA ALA A 574 68.47 -8.22 35.93
C ALA A 574 68.56 -7.80 34.45
N LEU A 575 69.76 -7.89 33.87
CA LEU A 575 70.01 -7.79 32.43
C LEU A 575 70.86 -8.99 31.99
N PRO A 576 70.78 -9.45 30.72
CA PRO A 576 69.92 -8.97 29.63
C PRO A 576 68.42 -9.30 29.84
N PRO A 577 67.50 -8.84 28.96
CA PRO A 577 66.10 -9.30 29.00
C PRO A 577 66.03 -10.82 28.78
N PRO A 578 65.11 -11.55 29.45
CA PRO A 578 64.85 -12.96 29.15
C PRO A 578 64.29 -13.12 27.74
N PRO A 579 64.53 -14.25 27.04
CA PRO A 579 64.03 -14.46 25.68
C PRO A 579 62.52 -14.20 25.57
N ASN A 580 62.07 -13.51 24.51
CA ASN A 580 60.66 -13.21 24.23
C ASN A 580 59.96 -12.38 25.35
N HIS A 581 60.53 -11.24 25.72
CA HIS A 581 60.06 -10.34 26.80
C HIS A 581 60.11 -8.86 26.37
N GLY A 582 59.49 -8.54 25.23
CA GLY A 582 59.41 -7.19 24.66
C GLY A 582 60.27 -7.02 23.40
N ASN A 583 59.96 -5.97 22.64
CA ASN A 583 60.67 -5.59 21.41
C ASN A 583 61.63 -4.42 21.68
N TYR A 584 62.91 -4.59 21.32
CA TYR A 584 64.02 -3.68 21.63
C TYR A 584 65.04 -3.59 20.49
N ALA A 585 65.94 -2.60 20.56
CA ALA A 585 67.06 -2.55 19.64
C ALA A 585 68.00 -3.75 19.89
N ASP A 586 67.97 -4.73 19.00
CA ASP A 586 68.62 -6.02 19.21
C ASP A 586 69.33 -6.59 17.97
N LEU A 587 69.70 -7.88 17.98
CA LEU A 587 70.39 -8.50 16.85
C LEU A 587 69.62 -8.46 15.52
N SER A 588 68.28 -8.38 15.55
CA SER A 588 67.45 -8.24 14.36
C SER A 588 67.49 -6.81 13.80
N SER A 589 67.45 -5.81 14.67
CA SER A 589 67.52 -4.37 14.34
C SER A 589 68.94 -3.89 14.00
N ALA A 590 69.98 -4.71 14.21
CA ALA A 590 71.40 -4.38 14.01
C ALA A 590 71.78 -3.95 12.57
N SER A 591 70.90 -4.17 11.59
CA SER A 591 71.06 -3.67 10.21
C SER A 591 70.75 -2.18 10.08
N ILE A 592 69.88 -1.63 10.93
CA ILE A 592 69.39 -0.25 10.87
C ILE A 592 69.78 0.59 12.10
N LEU A 593 70.15 -0.03 13.23
CA LEU A 593 70.53 0.64 14.48
C LEU A 593 72.00 0.42 14.86
N GLY A 594 72.67 1.50 15.28
CA GLY A 594 74.09 1.47 15.68
C GLY A 594 74.37 0.97 17.11
N ARG A 595 73.34 0.78 17.95
CA ARG A 595 73.46 0.28 19.32
C ARG A 595 72.36 -0.73 19.58
N VAL A 596 72.74 -1.97 19.88
CA VAL A 596 71.81 -3.09 20.04
C VAL A 596 72.20 -4.03 21.19
N LEU A 597 71.24 -4.79 21.70
CA LEU A 597 71.41 -5.85 22.68
C LEU A 597 72.01 -7.11 22.03
N ILE A 598 73.34 -7.23 22.09
CA ILE A 598 74.13 -8.31 21.42
C ILE A 598 73.72 -9.75 21.83
N ASN A 599 73.06 -9.93 22.97
CA ASN A 599 72.60 -11.24 23.46
C ASN A 599 71.07 -11.38 23.48
N TYR A 600 70.37 -10.59 22.66
CA TYR A 600 68.90 -10.61 22.54
C TYR A 600 68.46 -10.72 21.08
N ASN A 601 67.32 -11.40 20.85
CA ASN A 601 66.70 -11.54 19.55
C ASN A 601 65.19 -11.80 19.71
N ASP A 602 64.37 -10.77 19.52
CA ASP A 602 62.91 -10.79 19.47
C ASP A 602 62.35 -11.07 18.06
N SER A 603 63.22 -11.08 17.04
CA SER A 603 62.94 -11.30 15.62
C SER A 603 62.20 -10.16 14.90
N PHE A 604 62.06 -8.98 15.49
CA PHE A 604 61.41 -7.82 14.87
C PHE A 604 62.41 -6.67 14.64
N VAL A 605 62.76 -6.46 13.36
CA VAL A 605 63.73 -5.41 12.98
C VAL A 605 63.29 -3.99 13.41
N ALA A 606 61.97 -3.76 13.51
CA ALA A 606 61.36 -2.52 13.99
C ALA A 606 60.07 -2.85 14.79
N SER A 607 59.03 -2.00 14.77
CA SER A 607 57.80 -2.25 15.56
C SER A 607 57.15 -3.62 15.26
N ALA A 608 56.77 -4.32 16.32
CA ALA A 608 56.06 -5.59 16.29
C ALA A 608 54.54 -5.34 16.30
N PRO A 609 53.71 -6.33 15.92
CA PRO A 609 52.29 -6.29 16.25
C PRO A 609 52.08 -6.11 17.75
N VAL A 610 51.11 -5.30 18.15
CA VAL A 610 50.77 -5.12 19.57
C VAL A 610 50.39 -6.46 20.22
N ALA A 611 50.71 -6.64 21.49
CA ALA A 611 50.56 -7.88 22.24
C ALA A 611 51.33 -9.11 21.67
N SER A 612 52.47 -8.89 20.99
CA SER A 612 53.34 -10.00 20.55
C SER A 612 54.11 -10.68 21.69
N PHE A 613 54.28 -10.00 22.83
CA PHE A 613 55.05 -10.48 23.98
C PHE A 613 54.15 -10.73 25.20
N PRO A 614 54.62 -11.45 26.24
CA PRO A 614 53.85 -11.62 27.46
C PRO A 614 53.49 -10.28 28.13
N PRO A 615 52.28 -10.14 28.69
CA PRO A 615 51.92 -8.95 29.45
C PRO A 615 52.63 -8.92 30.80
N ASN A 616 52.65 -7.76 31.45
CA ASN A 616 53.07 -7.64 32.85
C ASN A 616 52.05 -8.30 33.81
N ALA A 617 52.38 -8.38 35.10
CA ALA A 617 51.50 -8.97 36.12
C ALA A 617 50.09 -8.35 36.19
N ASN A 618 49.92 -7.10 35.72
CA ASN A 618 48.63 -6.42 35.67
C ASN A 618 47.84 -6.71 34.38
N GLY A 619 48.42 -7.41 33.40
CA GLY A 619 47.78 -7.76 32.12
C GLY A 619 48.04 -6.77 30.98
N PHE A 620 48.92 -5.79 31.16
CA PHE A 620 49.27 -4.82 30.12
C PHE A 620 50.43 -5.31 29.26
N TYR A 621 50.28 -5.15 27.95
CA TYR A 621 51.27 -5.48 26.94
C TYR A 621 52.14 -4.26 26.62
N ASP A 622 53.38 -4.52 26.21
CA ASP A 622 54.28 -3.60 25.51
C ASP A 622 54.69 -2.30 26.23
N LEU A 623 54.17 -1.98 27.44
CA LEU A 623 54.61 -0.85 28.30
C LEU A 623 56.14 -0.75 28.52
N GLY A 624 56.85 -1.83 28.24
CA GLY A 624 58.29 -1.91 28.36
C GLY A 624 59.11 -1.57 27.12
N GLY A 625 58.54 -1.63 25.92
CA GLY A 625 59.26 -1.71 24.64
C GLY A 625 58.31 -1.53 23.46
N ASN A 626 58.63 -2.10 22.29
CA ASN A 626 57.86 -1.92 21.05
C ASN A 626 57.83 -0.47 20.58
N VAL A 627 56.97 0.41 21.11
CA VAL A 627 57.06 1.87 20.91
C VAL A 627 56.99 2.60 22.24
N ALA A 628 57.73 3.70 22.34
CA ALA A 628 57.56 4.59 23.47
C ALA A 628 56.22 5.35 23.34
N GLU A 629 55.66 5.81 24.44
CA GLU A 629 54.28 6.26 24.51
C GLU A 629 54.17 7.73 24.92
N TRP A 630 53.39 8.50 24.16
CA TRP A 630 52.89 9.79 24.60
C TRP A 630 52.01 9.63 25.86
N VAL A 631 52.33 10.39 26.90
CA VAL A 631 51.46 10.56 28.08
C VAL A 631 50.95 12.00 28.15
N HIS A 632 49.95 12.27 28.99
CA HIS A 632 49.31 13.59 29.05
C HIS A 632 50.27 14.73 29.42
N ASP A 633 51.12 14.51 30.44
CA ASP A 633 51.91 15.53 31.10
C ASP A 633 52.83 16.33 30.15
N TYR A 634 52.91 17.64 30.36
CA TYR A 634 54.00 18.45 29.84
C TYR A 634 55.33 18.04 30.49
N TYR A 635 56.41 17.99 29.70
CA TYR A 635 57.73 17.69 30.22
C TYR A 635 58.31 18.87 30.99
N GLY A 636 58.48 18.67 32.29
CA GLY A 636 59.18 19.59 33.19
C GLY A 636 60.14 18.88 34.13
N THR A 637 61.15 19.61 34.60
CA THR A 637 62.01 19.18 35.70
C THR A 637 61.34 19.50 37.03
N ALA A 638 60.64 18.53 37.61
CA ALA A 638 60.09 18.63 38.96
C ALA A 638 61.23 18.61 40.01
N ILE A 639 61.85 19.77 40.26
CA ILE A 639 62.80 19.97 41.37
C ILE A 639 62.00 20.18 42.66
N GLN A 640 61.39 19.12 43.18
CA GLN A 640 60.80 19.16 44.51
C GLN A 640 61.90 19.08 45.58
N LEU A 641 62.07 20.19 46.28
CA LEU A 641 62.81 20.28 47.53
C LEU A 641 61.84 20.05 48.71
N GLY A 642 61.33 18.83 48.84
CA GLY A 642 60.36 18.50 49.89
C GLY A 642 59.86 17.05 49.86
N SER A 643 59.13 16.66 50.91
CA SER A 643 58.57 15.32 51.12
C SER A 643 57.04 15.30 50.99
N ASN A 644 56.49 16.12 50.08
CA ASN A 644 55.05 16.21 49.88
C ASN A 644 54.56 15.05 48.99
N ILE A 645 53.37 14.54 49.29
CA ILE A 645 52.69 13.54 48.46
C ILE A 645 51.88 14.27 47.40
N GLU A 646 52.03 13.88 46.14
CA GLU A 646 51.26 14.43 45.01
C GLU A 646 50.02 13.56 44.75
N VAL A 647 48.83 14.16 44.82
CA VAL A 647 47.56 13.45 44.65
C VAL A 647 47.05 13.60 43.22
N ASN A 648 46.91 12.50 42.48
CA ASN A 648 46.49 12.45 41.07
C ASN A 648 47.16 13.53 40.17
N PRO A 649 48.51 13.57 40.05
CA PRO A 649 49.18 14.61 39.28
C PRO A 649 48.94 14.45 37.76
N TYR A 650 48.75 15.59 37.09
CA TYR A 650 48.60 15.74 35.63
C TYR A 650 49.82 16.44 34.98
N GLY A 651 50.90 16.65 35.75
CA GLY A 651 52.09 17.37 35.30
C GLY A 651 51.99 18.89 35.47
N PRO A 652 52.91 19.66 34.87
CA PRO A 652 52.85 21.13 34.82
C PRO A 652 51.68 21.61 33.96
N GLU A 653 51.08 22.75 34.31
CA GLU A 653 49.97 23.37 33.55
C GLU A 653 50.34 23.83 32.12
N SER A 654 51.63 24.01 31.83
CA SER A 654 52.12 24.40 30.51
C SER A 654 53.56 23.94 30.25
N GLY A 655 53.91 23.77 28.97
CA GLY A 655 55.25 23.38 28.53
C GLY A 655 55.42 23.47 27.01
N THR A 656 56.62 23.15 26.52
CA THR A 656 56.95 23.11 25.07
C THR A 656 56.99 21.69 24.51
N TYR A 657 57.29 20.71 25.38
CA TYR A 657 57.41 19.29 25.05
C TYR A 657 56.45 18.51 25.94
N HIS A 658 55.97 17.36 25.48
CA HIS A 658 55.25 16.39 26.31
C HIS A 658 56.18 15.26 26.73
N VAL A 659 55.85 14.60 27.84
CA VAL A 659 56.62 13.45 28.32
C VAL A 659 56.36 12.25 27.40
N VAL A 660 57.43 11.50 27.11
CA VAL A 660 57.40 10.21 26.44
C VAL A 660 57.90 9.14 27.42
N ARG A 661 57.21 8.00 27.49
CA ARG A 661 57.43 6.95 28.49
C ARG A 661 57.61 5.57 27.83
N GLY A 662 58.24 4.65 28.56
CA GLY A 662 58.59 3.33 28.03
C GLY A 662 59.88 3.32 27.22
N SER A 663 60.17 2.17 26.64
CA SER A 663 61.24 1.97 25.66
C SER A 663 60.62 1.69 24.29
N SER A 664 61.44 1.50 23.26
CA SER A 664 60.95 1.19 21.90
C SER A 664 61.87 0.18 21.22
N TRP A 665 61.47 -0.28 20.03
CA TRP A 665 62.30 -1.06 19.11
C TRP A 665 63.63 -0.36 18.75
N ALA A 666 63.72 0.97 18.97
CA ALA A 666 64.93 1.76 18.75
C ALA A 666 65.87 1.86 19.99
N HIS A 667 65.45 1.37 21.15
CA HIS A 667 66.17 1.50 22.42
C HIS A 667 66.87 0.21 22.86
N GLY A 668 68.13 0.30 23.29
CA GLY A 668 68.96 -0.86 23.62
C GLY A 668 69.97 -0.64 24.76
N SER A 669 69.95 0.51 25.44
CA SER A 669 70.83 0.77 26.59
C SER A 669 70.16 0.53 27.94
N VAL A 670 70.99 0.30 28.97
CA VAL A 670 70.57 0.21 30.37
C VAL A 670 69.80 1.45 30.86
N THR A 671 70.01 2.60 30.21
CA THR A 671 69.30 3.84 30.54
C THR A 671 67.86 3.79 30.04
N GLU A 672 67.65 3.45 28.77
CA GLU A 672 66.35 3.57 28.08
C GLU A 672 65.39 2.40 28.39
N LEU A 673 65.91 1.21 28.68
CA LEU A 673 65.11 0.01 28.93
C LEU A 673 64.37 0.00 30.29
N ARG A 674 64.63 0.99 31.15
CA ARG A 674 64.06 1.05 32.50
C ARG A 674 62.69 1.71 32.48
N LEU A 675 61.75 1.18 33.25
CA LEU A 675 60.42 1.77 33.45
C LEU A 675 60.45 3.15 34.13
N SER A 676 61.59 3.53 34.72
CA SER A 676 61.87 4.86 35.26
C SER A 676 62.37 5.87 34.21
N TYR A 677 62.72 5.46 32.99
CA TYR A 677 63.27 6.33 31.94
C TYR A 677 62.23 7.34 31.43
N ARG A 678 62.54 8.64 31.52
CA ARG A 678 61.69 9.73 31.03
C ARG A 678 62.35 10.38 29.82
N ASP A 679 61.69 10.30 28.67
CA ASP A 679 62.05 11.04 27.46
C ASP A 679 61.05 12.18 27.22
N TYR A 680 61.27 12.98 26.17
CA TYR A 680 60.36 14.06 25.78
C TYR A 680 60.45 14.37 24.29
N SER A 681 59.33 14.82 23.72
CA SER A 681 59.28 15.31 22.35
C SER A 681 58.15 16.34 22.19
N ASN A 682 58.19 17.08 21.08
CA ASN A 682 57.13 17.92 20.55
C ASN A 682 56.87 17.63 19.05
N GLU A 683 57.60 16.67 18.48
CA GLU A 683 57.57 16.24 17.07
C GLU A 683 57.20 14.75 17.00
N SER A 684 56.71 14.30 15.83
CA SER A 684 56.45 12.89 15.57
C SER A 684 57.76 12.09 15.46
N ARG A 685 57.69 10.80 15.76
CA ARG A 685 58.80 9.84 15.66
C ARG A 685 58.28 8.48 15.18
N ASP A 686 59.14 7.73 14.52
CA ASP A 686 58.92 6.34 14.05
C ASP A 686 58.95 5.29 15.18
N ASP A 687 59.34 5.69 16.38
CA ASP A 687 59.38 4.86 17.58
C ASP A 687 58.48 5.36 18.73
N VAL A 688 57.62 6.36 18.49
CA VAL A 688 56.68 6.91 19.48
C VAL A 688 55.23 6.77 19.02
N GLY A 689 54.45 6.00 19.78
CA GLY A 689 53.00 5.86 19.67
C GLY A 689 52.29 6.33 20.94
N PHE A 690 51.16 5.69 21.29
CA PHE A 690 50.41 6.00 22.50
C PHE A 690 49.43 4.89 22.88
N ARG A 691 48.92 4.95 24.12
CA ARG A 691 47.79 4.16 24.59
C ARG A 691 46.74 5.06 25.24
N ILE A 692 45.53 4.54 25.43
CA ILE A 692 44.40 5.33 25.95
C ILE A 692 44.05 4.96 27.40
N ALA A 693 43.63 5.96 28.17
CA ALA A 693 43.09 5.82 29.51
C ALA A 693 41.72 6.50 29.60
N ARG A 694 40.94 6.15 30.62
CA ARG A 694 39.63 6.74 30.91
C ARG A 694 39.39 6.75 32.42
N THR A 695 39.16 7.91 33.02
CA THR A 695 38.85 8.02 34.45
C THR A 695 37.49 7.39 34.74
N LEU A 696 37.38 6.54 35.77
CA LEU A 696 36.08 6.09 36.26
C LEU A 696 35.35 7.29 36.89
N GLU A 697 34.05 7.44 36.63
CA GLU A 697 33.26 8.51 37.25
C GLU A 697 33.30 8.40 38.78
N PRO A 698 33.43 9.54 39.50
CA PRO A 698 33.48 9.55 40.96
C PRO A 698 32.20 8.93 41.57
#